data_AF-A0A7C3EWF4-F1
#
_entry.id   AF-A0A7C3EWF4-F1
#
_cell.length_a   1.000
_cell.length_b   1.000
_cell.length_c   1.000
_cell.angle_alpha   90.00
_cell.angle_beta   90.00
_cell.angle_gamma   90.00
#
_symmetry.space_group_name_H-M   'P 1'
#
loop_
_entity.id
_entity.type
_entity.pdbx_description
1 polymer ?
#
loop_
_entity_poly.entity_id
_entity_poly.type
_entity_poly.pdbx_seq_one_letter_code
_entity_poly.pdbx_strand_id
1 'polypeptide(L)'
;MGGACPCVAETPVPEQSVKCPRCGQRVAVPTTGEKVLCPGCGQKFRFEAPRSAAPPPLPPSPAPSQDELDLEDTPPLQGMREVRCPECGKGVQVPVNGEKAFCGCGRKFRFEAPAERAAAVPPSVAPPPLTPPESKPAQPPPLAAVSNDEAPMPPPETPPVAVNEVTCPRCLGEVRVPLSGEKVRCPGCGQKFRIDVTAPLPRPAPADLPGIASPGAVLAAVSVAAAPTPEAAGELCVLWPAVRQAIHEAYESGRVTDDARVSFREKADRVAALANALLGPPGPASSGGHVFATSVLPELTLDETLRLSLEDYRHLDESLDDVQRLLDERLAKAAPAPAAVVLPRPVLAGPPGEAAAPSATRRRKGLSTFEAVAAVVSVAALAAVVVFFPEIQEFAHKLQGAIKPAPEIEPPPDPGTAIVIPPFPEPPRTGTKAVRPTRVRTPLSPKAATDLAVHIPEFKQPEPPKVQTPVVVVPPEKVEPPGPKEEPEPPVPKDAPEPLTPESPWARLGPGVHRLFDGADLKDWAQAGAWEVRNGTLVGRAAVGPVASVVAGNPEWADYTLHARCRIVRADRVTREGEYYLLIVRYQDPGNFYCVRFPIEGIYEIGYYRNGRFQEVGRARHGLGSRFNQWHEIEVGIRGEQLSVVVDNIRTGAPPWSLRGLDRGAVGVGVTGGQAEFDNIRIRVER
;
A
#
# COMPACT_ATOMS: atom_id res chain seq x y z
N MET A 1 37.65 36.31 -56.37
CA MET A 1 36.24 36.01 -56.07
C MET A 1 36.22 35.21 -54.78
N GLY A 2 35.97 35.89 -53.65
CA GLY A 2 36.04 35.30 -52.30
C GLY A 2 34.65 34.91 -51.80
N GLY A 3 34.52 33.70 -51.27
CA GLY A 3 33.30 33.18 -50.65
C GLY A 3 33.24 33.54 -49.17
N ALA A 4 32.10 34.06 -48.74
CA ALA A 4 31.82 34.51 -47.39
C ALA A 4 31.52 33.34 -46.43
N CYS A 5 32.00 33.48 -45.19
CA CYS A 5 31.68 32.63 -44.04
C CYS A 5 30.28 32.92 -43.49
N PRO A 6 29.54 31.91 -42.99
CA PRO A 6 28.26 32.12 -42.32
C PRO A 6 28.45 32.57 -40.87
N CYS A 7 27.59 33.50 -40.45
CA CYS A 7 27.53 34.11 -39.13
C CYS A 7 27.10 33.12 -38.04
N VAL A 8 27.77 33.17 -36.89
CA VAL A 8 27.40 32.44 -35.67
C VAL A 8 26.26 33.18 -34.98
N ALA A 9 25.16 32.47 -34.69
CA ALA A 9 24.05 33.00 -33.91
C ALA A 9 24.43 33.11 -32.42
N GLU A 10 24.27 34.29 -31.83
CA GLU A 10 24.39 34.52 -30.39
C GLU A 10 23.23 33.86 -29.63
N THR A 11 23.55 32.95 -28.72
CA THR A 11 22.61 32.36 -27.76
C THR A 11 22.14 33.44 -26.76
N PRO A 12 20.82 33.58 -26.49
CA PRO A 12 20.34 34.55 -25.51
C PRO A 12 20.86 34.24 -24.10
N VAL A 13 21.36 35.26 -23.42
CA VAL A 13 21.87 35.18 -22.04
C VAL A 13 20.70 34.95 -21.08
N PRO A 14 20.70 33.90 -20.23
CA PRO A 14 19.64 33.69 -19.25
C PRO A 14 19.68 34.76 -18.17
N GLU A 15 18.53 35.41 -17.91
CA GLU A 15 18.38 36.62 -17.09
C GLU A 15 18.63 36.44 -15.58
N GLN A 16 18.78 35.21 -15.06
CA GLN A 16 18.98 34.98 -13.62
C GLN A 16 20.04 33.92 -13.32
N SER A 17 20.98 34.26 -12.42
CA SER A 17 22.00 33.34 -11.90
C SER A 17 22.06 33.40 -10.38
N VAL A 18 22.23 32.24 -9.74
CA VAL A 18 22.38 32.13 -8.27
C VAL A 18 23.63 31.36 -7.90
N LYS A 19 24.20 31.65 -6.73
CA LYS A 19 25.38 30.93 -6.23
C LYS A 19 24.95 29.59 -5.62
N CYS A 20 25.62 28.52 -6.04
CA CYS A 20 25.45 27.21 -5.40
C CYS A 20 25.84 27.29 -3.92
N PRO A 21 24.99 26.82 -2.98
CA PRO A 21 25.28 26.88 -1.55
C PRO A 21 26.46 26.01 -1.13
N ARG A 22 26.87 25.02 -1.94
CA ARG A 22 27.97 24.10 -1.60
C ARG A 22 29.33 24.61 -2.09
N CYS A 23 29.44 24.99 -3.37
CA CYS A 23 30.73 25.35 -3.98
C CYS A 23 30.84 26.83 -4.37
N GLY A 24 29.78 27.63 -4.19
CA GLY A 24 29.78 29.06 -4.51
C GLY A 24 29.72 29.40 -6.01
N GLN A 25 29.80 28.41 -6.90
CA GLN A 25 29.73 28.63 -8.35
C GLN A 25 28.37 29.19 -8.76
N ARG A 26 28.36 30.19 -9.65
CA ARG A 26 27.12 30.74 -10.21
C ARG A 26 26.51 29.74 -11.20
N VAL A 27 25.23 29.46 -11.03
CA VAL A 27 24.44 28.55 -11.86
C VAL A 27 23.27 29.34 -12.42
N ALA A 28 23.02 29.23 -13.73
CA ALA A 28 21.83 29.80 -14.34
C ALA A 28 20.59 29.03 -13.88
N VAL A 29 19.51 29.74 -13.55
CA VAL A 29 18.29 29.13 -13.01
C VAL A 29 17.07 29.52 -13.84
N PRO A 30 16.16 28.57 -14.13
CA PRO A 30 14.88 28.89 -14.75
C PRO A 30 14.00 29.69 -13.77
N THR A 31 13.07 30.48 -14.33
CA THR A 31 12.18 31.39 -13.58
C THR A 31 11.10 30.66 -12.75
N THR A 32 11.03 29.34 -12.83
CA THR A 32 10.09 28.49 -12.09
C THR A 32 10.81 27.76 -10.95
N GLY A 33 10.12 27.53 -9.82
CA GLY A 33 10.66 26.98 -8.56
C GLY A 33 11.13 25.52 -8.59
N GLU A 34 11.81 25.11 -9.65
CA GLU A 34 12.33 23.77 -9.89
C GLU A 34 13.66 23.52 -9.16
N LYS A 35 14.05 22.23 -9.10
CA LYS A 35 15.33 21.80 -8.52
C LYS A 35 16.45 22.04 -9.53
N VAL A 36 17.47 22.79 -9.13
CA VAL A 36 18.63 23.15 -9.96
C VAL A 36 19.82 22.27 -9.57
N LEU A 37 20.50 21.69 -10.57
CA LEU A 37 21.74 20.94 -10.38
C LEU A 37 22.95 21.87 -10.56
N CYS A 38 23.86 21.93 -9.59
CA CYS A 38 25.09 22.69 -9.76
C CYS A 38 26.10 21.91 -10.65
N PRO A 39 26.57 22.48 -11.77
CA PRO A 39 27.55 21.81 -12.63
C PRO A 39 28.93 21.65 -11.96
N GLY A 40 29.26 22.48 -10.97
CA GLY A 40 30.56 22.42 -10.29
C GLY A 40 30.70 21.29 -9.27
N CYS A 41 29.63 20.96 -8.55
CA CYS A 41 29.70 20.00 -7.43
C CYS A 41 28.63 18.91 -7.48
N GLY A 42 27.75 18.91 -8.50
CA GLY A 42 26.67 17.93 -8.66
C GLY A 42 25.53 18.06 -7.63
N GLN A 43 25.57 19.03 -6.72
CA GLN A 43 24.52 19.17 -5.70
C GLN A 43 23.24 19.78 -6.28
N LYS A 44 22.12 19.11 -6.01
CA LYS A 44 20.77 19.60 -6.30
C LYS A 44 20.32 20.54 -5.17
N PHE A 45 19.81 21.72 -5.52
CA PHE A 45 19.19 22.65 -4.56
C PHE A 45 17.93 23.26 -5.16
N ARG A 46 16.98 23.68 -4.32
CA ARG A 46 15.79 24.41 -4.79
C ARG A 46 16.08 25.90 -4.77
N PHE A 47 15.67 26.57 -5.84
CA PHE A 47 15.65 28.03 -5.91
C PHE A 47 14.20 28.50 -5.79
N GLU A 48 13.90 29.29 -4.77
CA GLU A 48 12.63 30.02 -4.69
C GLU A 48 12.83 31.37 -5.36
N ALA A 49 12.19 31.57 -6.52
CA ALA A 49 12.19 32.87 -7.17
C ALA A 49 11.63 33.92 -6.18
N PRO A 50 12.29 35.07 -6.02
CA PRO A 50 11.76 36.14 -5.18
C PRO A 50 10.36 36.48 -5.70
N ARG A 51 9.36 36.42 -4.81
CA ARG A 51 7.96 36.78 -5.15
C ARG A 51 7.99 38.18 -5.75
N SER A 52 7.60 38.29 -7.02
CA SER A 52 7.44 39.57 -7.70
C SER A 52 6.62 40.48 -6.80
N ALA A 53 7.16 41.68 -6.53
CA ALA A 53 6.56 42.64 -5.61
C ALA A 53 5.09 42.84 -5.97
N ALA A 54 4.21 42.73 -4.96
CA ALA A 54 2.81 43.08 -5.12
C ALA A 54 2.71 44.52 -5.67
N PRO A 55 1.77 44.82 -6.58
CA PRO A 55 1.56 46.18 -7.06
C PRO A 55 1.27 47.10 -5.87
N PRO A 56 1.74 48.37 -5.93
CA PRO A 56 1.53 49.33 -4.84
C PRO A 56 0.03 49.51 -4.56
N PRO A 57 -0.36 49.73 -3.29
CA PRO A 57 -1.75 49.93 -2.92
C PRO A 57 -2.31 51.16 -3.64
N LEU A 58 -3.48 51.01 -4.26
CA LEU A 58 -4.25 52.12 -4.80
C LEU A 58 -4.56 53.14 -3.70
N PRO A 59 -4.59 54.45 -4.03
CA PRO A 59 -4.90 55.49 -3.06
C PRO A 59 -6.31 55.32 -2.46
N PRO A 60 -6.52 55.65 -1.17
CA PRO A 60 -7.81 55.52 -0.52
C PRO A 60 -8.83 56.46 -1.16
N SER A 61 -9.94 55.90 -1.64
CA SER A 61 -11.13 56.67 -1.99
C SER A 61 -11.80 57.25 -0.72
N PRO A 62 -12.43 58.44 -0.84
CA PRO A 62 -12.85 59.23 0.30
C PRO A 62 -13.98 58.57 1.11
N ALA A 63 -13.86 58.71 2.42
CA ALA A 63 -14.82 58.23 3.41
C ALA A 63 -16.22 58.82 3.21
N PRO A 64 -17.29 58.01 3.26
CA PRO A 64 -18.61 58.52 3.62
C PRO A 64 -18.68 58.73 5.13
N SER A 65 -19.34 59.83 5.47
CA SER A 65 -19.64 60.39 6.78
C SER A 65 -20.09 59.37 7.83
N GLN A 66 -19.55 59.56 9.03
CA GLN A 66 -20.07 59.04 10.29
C GLN A 66 -21.42 59.70 10.57
N ASP A 67 -22.47 58.91 10.75
CA ASP A 67 -23.55 59.17 11.70
C ASP A 67 -24.26 57.83 12.04
N GLU A 68 -24.28 57.56 13.35
CA GLU A 68 -25.13 56.66 14.13
C GLU A 68 -25.54 55.29 13.56
N LEU A 69 -25.01 54.22 14.19
CA LEU A 69 -25.81 53.12 14.76
C LEU A 69 -24.90 52.20 15.60
N ASP A 70 -24.90 52.44 16.91
CA ASP A 70 -24.52 51.48 17.94
C ASP A 70 -25.60 50.37 18.02
N LEU A 71 -25.22 49.09 17.88
CA LEU A 71 -25.47 48.07 18.91
C LEU A 71 -24.83 46.73 18.52
N GLU A 72 -24.14 46.16 19.50
CA GLU A 72 -23.37 44.93 19.49
C GLU A 72 -24.25 43.67 19.28
N ASP A 73 -23.78 42.72 18.46
CA ASP A 73 -23.95 41.28 18.71
C ASP A 73 -23.05 40.46 17.77
N THR A 74 -21.81 40.23 18.19
CA THR A 74 -20.98 39.15 17.64
C THR A 74 -21.04 37.98 18.63
N PRO A 75 -21.58 36.80 18.27
CA PRO A 75 -21.66 35.70 19.21
C PRO A 75 -20.25 35.23 19.59
N PRO A 76 -19.95 34.98 20.87
CA PRO A 76 -18.63 34.53 21.30
C PRO A 76 -18.32 33.14 20.74
N LEU A 77 -17.08 32.93 20.32
CA LEU A 77 -16.51 31.62 20.01
C LEU A 77 -16.60 30.71 21.24
N GLN A 78 -17.71 29.98 21.36
CA GLN A 78 -17.91 28.98 22.40
C GLN A 78 -17.02 27.76 22.11
N GLY A 79 -16.17 27.37 23.09
CA GLY A 79 -15.50 26.07 23.06
C GLY A 79 -14.00 26.04 23.36
N MET A 80 -13.36 27.16 23.72
CA MET A 80 -11.97 27.16 24.19
C MET A 80 -11.91 27.41 25.71
N ARG A 81 -11.09 26.62 26.42
CA ARG A 81 -10.83 26.78 27.86
C ARG A 81 -9.34 26.99 28.08
N GLU A 82 -8.98 27.85 29.03
CA GLU A 82 -7.59 28.01 29.44
C GLU A 82 -7.19 26.96 30.49
N VAL A 83 -6.11 26.22 30.23
CA VAL A 83 -5.54 25.23 31.16
C VAL A 83 -4.07 25.57 31.38
N ARG A 84 -3.60 25.52 32.63
CA ARG A 84 -2.19 25.79 32.95
C ARG A 84 -1.33 24.56 32.71
N CYS A 85 -0.21 24.74 32.01
CA CYS A 85 0.79 23.71 31.85
C CYS A 85 1.40 23.34 33.22
N PRO A 86 1.42 22.06 33.62
CA PRO A 86 1.93 21.63 34.93
C PRO A 86 3.44 21.89 35.08
N GLU A 87 4.16 22.01 33.97
CA GLU A 87 5.63 22.12 33.97
C GLU A 87 6.11 23.56 34.04
N CYS A 88 5.46 24.48 33.32
CA CYS A 88 5.92 25.87 33.22
C CYS A 88 4.87 26.91 33.66
N GLY A 89 3.69 26.48 34.11
CA GLY A 89 2.63 27.34 34.64
C GLY A 89 1.92 28.24 33.62
N LYS A 90 2.34 28.26 32.34
CA LYS A 90 1.74 29.10 31.30
C LYS A 90 0.34 28.59 30.93
N GLY A 91 -0.59 29.53 30.74
CA GLY A 91 -1.93 29.26 30.24
C GLY A 91 -1.90 28.85 28.76
N VAL A 92 -2.65 27.79 28.44
CA VAL A 92 -2.82 27.27 27.08
C VAL A 92 -4.31 27.18 26.82
N GLN A 93 -4.79 27.76 25.72
CA GLN A 93 -6.17 27.58 25.29
C GLN A 93 -6.34 26.23 24.59
N VAL A 94 -7.30 25.44 25.05
CA VAL A 94 -7.58 24.09 24.56
C VAL A 94 -9.07 23.93 24.27
N PRO A 95 -9.46 23.12 23.28
CA PRO A 95 -10.87 22.83 23.02
C PRO A 95 -11.48 22.07 24.22
N VAL A 96 -12.73 22.38 24.57
CA VAL A 96 -13.45 21.78 25.71
C VAL A 96 -13.52 20.24 25.65
N ASN A 97 -13.38 19.65 24.45
CA ASN A 97 -13.51 18.21 24.21
C ASN A 97 -12.16 17.49 23.98
N GLY A 98 -11.03 18.18 24.11
CA GLY A 98 -9.70 17.62 23.89
C GLY A 98 -9.11 17.00 25.16
N GLU A 99 -8.44 15.84 25.06
CA GLU A 99 -7.77 15.21 26.23
C GLU A 99 -6.28 15.60 26.35
N LYS A 100 -5.72 16.25 25.32
CA LYS A 100 -4.27 16.50 25.17
C LYS A 100 -4.00 17.93 24.70
N ALA A 101 -3.08 18.61 25.37
CA ALA A 101 -2.66 19.97 25.08
C ALA A 101 -1.16 20.06 24.81
N PHE A 102 -0.75 21.01 23.97
CA PHE A 102 0.66 21.36 23.74
C PHE A 102 0.94 22.73 24.34
N CYS A 103 1.90 22.80 25.25
CA CYS A 103 2.37 24.08 25.77
C CYS A 103 3.51 24.63 24.90
N GLY A 104 3.60 25.96 24.78
CA GLY A 104 4.72 26.64 24.12
C GLY A 104 6.11 26.41 24.75
N CYS A 105 6.20 25.66 25.85
CA CYS A 105 7.47 25.15 26.39
C CYS A 105 7.93 23.83 25.71
N GLY A 106 7.21 23.33 24.71
CA GLY A 106 7.56 22.13 23.94
C GLY A 106 7.08 20.81 24.55
N ARG A 107 6.40 20.82 25.70
CA ARG A 107 5.86 19.62 26.34
C ARG A 107 4.36 19.42 26.06
N LYS A 108 3.99 18.16 25.90
CA LYS A 108 2.60 17.70 25.77
C LYS A 108 2.11 17.20 27.12
N PHE A 109 0.92 17.60 27.54
CA PHE A 109 0.31 17.13 28.79
C PHE A 109 -1.15 16.77 28.57
N ARG A 110 -1.66 15.85 29.40
CA ARG A 110 -3.09 15.52 29.47
C ARG A 110 -3.76 16.41 30.51
N PHE A 111 -5.01 16.76 30.27
CA PHE A 111 -5.85 17.44 31.24
C PHE A 111 -7.21 16.75 31.29
N GLU A 112 -7.77 16.59 32.48
CA GLU A 112 -9.11 16.03 32.65
C GLU A 112 -10.15 17.13 32.48
N ALA A 113 -11.13 16.87 31.61
CA ALA A 113 -12.35 17.66 31.62
C ALA A 113 -13.05 17.42 32.97
N PRO A 114 -13.40 18.47 33.73
CA PRO A 114 -14.11 18.31 34.98
C PRO A 114 -15.43 17.60 34.69
N ALA A 115 -15.68 16.50 35.40
CA ALA A 115 -16.95 15.79 35.31
C ALA A 115 -18.09 16.78 35.54
N GLU A 116 -18.96 16.96 34.55
CA GLU A 116 -20.19 17.72 34.72
C GLU A 116 -20.97 17.11 35.89
N ARG A 117 -21.00 17.83 37.01
CA ARG A 117 -21.96 17.54 38.07
C ARG A 117 -23.33 17.79 37.48
N ALA A 118 -24.07 16.71 37.22
CA ALA A 118 -25.47 16.75 36.85
C ALA A 118 -26.21 17.69 37.81
N ALA A 119 -26.62 18.84 37.30
CA ALA A 119 -27.49 19.75 38.02
C ALA A 119 -28.83 19.05 38.23
N ALA A 120 -29.28 19.03 39.49
CA ALA A 120 -30.57 18.49 39.86
C ALA A 120 -31.70 19.18 39.08
N VAL A 121 -32.48 18.38 38.38
CA VAL A 121 -33.71 18.79 37.69
C VAL A 121 -34.78 19.09 38.75
N PRO A 122 -35.40 20.28 38.78
CA PRO A 122 -36.53 20.55 39.66
C PRO A 122 -37.80 19.80 39.18
N PRO A 123 -38.69 19.39 40.09
CA PRO A 123 -39.86 18.57 39.74
C PRO A 123 -40.86 19.32 38.85
N SER A 124 -41.19 18.69 37.73
CA SER A 124 -42.20 19.13 36.76
C SER A 124 -43.60 19.08 37.37
N VAL A 125 -44.32 20.19 37.27
CA VAL A 125 -45.72 20.35 37.70
C VAL A 125 -46.64 19.62 36.73
N ALA A 126 -47.54 18.80 37.27
CA ALA A 126 -48.53 18.01 36.53
C ALA A 126 -49.54 18.90 35.78
N PRO A 127 -49.93 18.57 34.53
CA PRO A 127 -51.06 19.20 33.87
C PRO A 127 -52.41 18.66 34.36
N PRO A 128 -53.49 19.45 34.32
CA PRO A 128 -54.81 19.07 34.82
C PRO A 128 -55.53 18.09 33.89
N PRO A 129 -56.51 17.29 34.41
CA PRO A 129 -57.18 16.25 33.65
C PRO A 129 -58.24 16.84 32.71
N LEU A 130 -58.23 16.41 31.46
CA LEU A 130 -59.31 16.63 30.50
C LEU A 130 -60.32 15.49 30.60
N THR A 131 -61.55 15.83 30.96
CA THR A 131 -62.76 14.98 30.85
C THR A 131 -63.11 14.72 29.38
N PRO A 132 -63.48 13.48 29.00
CA PRO A 132 -63.97 13.17 27.66
C PRO A 132 -65.48 13.42 27.55
N PRO A 133 -66.01 13.89 26.40
CA PRO A 133 -67.45 13.91 26.16
C PRO A 133 -67.94 12.56 25.62
N GLU A 134 -69.10 12.15 26.14
CA GLU A 134 -69.94 11.05 25.64
C GLU A 134 -70.17 11.14 24.14
N SER A 135 -69.96 10.03 23.43
CA SER A 135 -70.69 9.74 22.21
C SER A 135 -70.98 8.25 22.07
N LYS A 136 -72.27 8.01 21.84
CA LYS A 136 -73.04 6.77 21.76
C LYS A 136 -72.59 5.90 20.57
N PRO A 137 -72.38 4.58 20.73
CA PRO A 137 -71.94 3.74 19.62
C PRO A 137 -73.12 3.27 18.77
N ALA A 138 -72.96 3.37 17.44
CA ALA A 138 -73.80 2.69 16.46
C ALA A 138 -73.27 1.27 16.21
N GLN A 139 -74.21 0.33 16.22
CA GLN A 139 -74.06 -1.11 16.04
C GLN A 139 -73.65 -1.48 14.59
N PRO A 140 -72.72 -2.43 14.37
CA PRO A 140 -72.62 -3.16 13.12
C PRO A 140 -73.34 -4.53 13.17
N PRO A 141 -73.78 -5.08 12.01
CA PRO A 141 -74.59 -6.30 11.92
C PRO A 141 -73.76 -7.59 12.04
N PRO A 142 -74.41 -8.76 12.27
CA PRO A 142 -73.76 -9.95 12.80
C PRO A 142 -73.09 -10.78 11.69
N LEU A 143 -71.88 -11.26 11.98
CA LEU A 143 -71.24 -12.35 11.22
C LEU A 143 -71.28 -13.64 12.03
N ALA A 144 -71.56 -14.71 11.31
CA ALA A 144 -72.01 -15.99 11.78
C ALA A 144 -70.99 -16.73 12.65
N ALA A 145 -71.53 -17.47 13.61
CA ALA A 145 -70.83 -18.43 14.45
C ALA A 145 -70.28 -19.59 13.62
N VAL A 146 -68.97 -19.83 13.73
CA VAL A 146 -68.37 -21.15 13.53
C VAL A 146 -67.59 -21.46 14.79
N SER A 147 -68.14 -22.38 15.56
CA SER A 147 -67.56 -23.03 16.72
C SER A 147 -66.34 -23.87 16.34
N ASN A 148 -65.22 -23.71 17.03
CA ASN A 148 -64.21 -24.75 17.22
C ASN A 148 -63.59 -24.57 18.61
N ASP A 149 -64.02 -25.45 19.53
CA ASP A 149 -63.33 -25.77 20.76
C ASP A 149 -62.04 -26.52 20.41
N GLU A 150 -60.86 -25.93 20.65
CA GLU A 150 -59.63 -26.71 20.78
C GLU A 150 -58.68 -26.02 21.77
N ALA A 151 -58.33 -26.75 22.83
CA ALA A 151 -57.49 -26.28 23.91
C ALA A 151 -56.05 -26.01 23.45
N PRO A 152 -55.34 -25.02 24.04
CA PRO A 152 -53.98 -24.70 23.64
C PRO A 152 -52.99 -25.79 24.09
N MET A 153 -52.28 -26.39 23.13
CA MET A 153 -51.11 -27.21 23.40
C MET A 153 -49.98 -26.38 24.03
N PRO A 154 -49.20 -26.95 24.97
CA PRO A 154 -47.99 -26.32 25.50
C PRO A 154 -46.89 -26.24 24.43
N PRO A 155 -46.02 -25.22 24.47
CA PRO A 155 -44.94 -25.04 23.51
C PRO A 155 -43.90 -26.18 23.62
N PRO A 156 -43.27 -26.58 22.50
CA PRO A 156 -42.29 -27.66 22.48
C PRO A 156 -41.02 -27.26 23.23
N GLU A 157 -40.54 -28.15 24.10
CA GLU A 157 -39.26 -28.02 24.78
C GLU A 157 -38.11 -27.99 23.75
N THR A 158 -37.32 -26.92 23.79
CA THR A 158 -36.12 -26.75 22.97
C THR A 158 -35.05 -27.76 23.39
N PRO A 159 -34.45 -28.53 22.46
CA PRO A 159 -33.40 -29.48 22.81
C PRO A 159 -32.15 -28.78 23.34
N PRO A 160 -31.40 -29.39 24.28
CA PRO A 160 -30.20 -28.79 24.85
C PRO A 160 -29.12 -28.57 23.78
N VAL A 161 -28.68 -27.33 23.61
CA VAL A 161 -27.57 -26.97 22.72
C VAL A 161 -26.27 -27.51 23.30
N ALA A 162 -25.54 -28.32 22.53
CA ALA A 162 -24.23 -28.83 22.94
C ALA A 162 -23.21 -27.67 23.08
N VAL A 163 -22.53 -27.61 24.23
CA VAL A 163 -21.57 -26.57 24.62
C VAL A 163 -20.19 -27.20 24.77
N ASN A 164 -19.16 -26.60 24.17
CA ASN A 164 -17.76 -26.97 24.42
C ASN A 164 -17.13 -26.03 25.45
N GLU A 165 -16.25 -26.56 26.29
CA GLU A 165 -15.37 -25.77 27.17
C GLU A 165 -13.99 -25.65 26.51
N VAL A 166 -13.52 -24.41 26.33
CA VAL A 166 -12.22 -24.10 25.72
C VAL A 166 -11.44 -23.11 26.58
N THR A 167 -10.14 -23.34 26.69
CA THR A 167 -9.25 -22.50 27.48
C THR A 167 -8.77 -21.30 26.67
N CYS A 168 -8.92 -20.09 27.21
CA CYS A 168 -8.44 -18.87 26.57
C CYS A 168 -6.90 -18.89 26.46
N PRO A 169 -6.31 -18.68 25.27
CA PRO A 169 -4.86 -18.75 25.08
C PRO A 169 -4.07 -17.65 25.79
N ARG A 170 -4.74 -16.59 26.26
CA ARG A 170 -4.07 -15.47 26.95
C ARG A 170 -4.13 -15.55 28.46
N CYS A 171 -5.32 -15.74 29.03
CA CYS A 171 -5.49 -15.74 30.49
C CYS A 171 -5.71 -17.13 31.08
N LEU A 172 -5.72 -18.17 30.23
CA LEU A 172 -5.93 -19.57 30.61
C LEU A 172 -7.27 -19.85 31.32
N GLY A 173 -8.22 -18.91 31.27
CA GLY A 173 -9.57 -19.10 31.81
C GLY A 173 -10.43 -19.96 30.89
N GLU A 174 -11.28 -20.80 31.46
CA GLU A 174 -12.23 -21.63 30.71
C GLU A 174 -13.40 -20.78 30.18
N VAL A 175 -13.75 -21.00 28.92
CA VAL A 175 -14.81 -20.28 28.21
C VAL A 175 -15.75 -21.31 27.59
N ARG A 176 -17.04 -21.21 27.91
CA ARG A 176 -18.10 -22.03 27.33
C ARG A 176 -18.56 -21.43 26.01
N VAL A 177 -18.56 -22.23 24.95
CA VAL A 177 -18.85 -21.76 23.59
C VAL A 177 -19.74 -22.74 22.83
N PRO A 178 -20.68 -22.24 22.01
CA PRO A 178 -21.44 -23.08 21.09
C PRO A 178 -20.54 -23.60 19.95
N LEU A 179 -20.90 -24.75 19.37
CA LEU A 179 -20.11 -25.52 18.38
C LEU A 179 -19.86 -24.84 17.01
N SER A 180 -20.16 -23.55 16.83
CA SER A 180 -19.90 -22.85 15.57
C SER A 180 -18.47 -22.30 15.53
N GLY A 181 -17.79 -22.41 14.37
CA GLY A 181 -16.42 -21.93 14.12
C GLY A 181 -16.25 -20.40 14.12
N GLU A 182 -16.98 -19.69 14.97
CA GLU A 182 -16.99 -18.25 15.10
C GLU A 182 -15.89 -17.74 16.04
N LYS A 183 -15.56 -16.45 15.91
CA LYS A 183 -14.59 -15.76 16.77
C LYS A 183 -15.19 -15.57 18.16
N VAL A 184 -14.63 -16.20 19.17
CA VAL A 184 -15.09 -16.10 20.56
C VAL A 184 -14.26 -15.05 21.30
N ARG A 185 -14.91 -14.23 22.12
CA ARG A 185 -14.24 -13.27 23.01
C ARG A 185 -14.16 -13.85 24.42
N CYS A 186 -12.95 -13.95 24.98
CA CYS A 186 -12.76 -14.38 26.36
C CYS A 186 -13.38 -13.36 27.33
N PRO A 187 -14.27 -13.77 28.26
CA PRO A 187 -14.84 -12.88 29.26
C PRO A 187 -13.79 -12.40 30.27
N GLY A 188 -12.74 -13.18 30.55
CA GLY A 188 -11.70 -12.82 31.52
C GLY A 188 -10.74 -11.72 31.03
N CYS A 189 -10.26 -11.79 29.78
CA CYS A 189 -9.24 -10.86 29.27
C CYS A 189 -9.64 -10.06 28.01
N GLY A 190 -10.85 -10.29 27.47
CA GLY A 190 -11.37 -9.59 26.30
C GLY A 190 -10.74 -9.99 24.96
N GLN A 191 -9.79 -10.93 24.95
CA GLN A 191 -9.13 -11.42 23.74
C GLN A 191 -10.10 -12.20 22.86
N LYS A 192 -10.13 -11.86 21.56
CA LYS A 192 -10.87 -12.62 20.54
C LYS A 192 -9.96 -13.70 19.96
N PHE A 193 -10.42 -14.95 19.91
CA PHE A 193 -9.71 -16.07 19.30
C PHE A 193 -10.68 -16.98 18.54
N ARG A 194 -10.19 -17.74 17.56
CA ARG A 194 -10.97 -18.74 16.83
C ARG A 194 -10.69 -20.13 17.39
N ILE A 195 -11.67 -21.01 17.27
CA ILE A 195 -11.55 -22.41 17.66
C ILE A 195 -11.59 -23.21 16.38
N ASP A 196 -10.47 -23.84 16.04
CA ASP A 196 -10.41 -24.76 14.91
C ASP A 196 -10.99 -26.10 15.37
N VAL A 197 -12.21 -26.41 14.94
CA VAL A 197 -12.85 -27.70 15.21
C VAL A 197 -12.25 -28.72 14.26
N THR A 198 -11.13 -29.32 14.63
CA THR A 198 -10.57 -30.47 13.89
C THR A 198 -11.45 -31.68 14.17
N ALA A 199 -12.16 -32.18 13.14
CA ALA A 199 -12.98 -33.37 13.26
C ALA A 199 -12.13 -34.57 13.73
N PRO A 200 -12.62 -35.42 14.66
CA PRO A 200 -11.86 -36.57 15.13
C PRO A 200 -11.69 -37.57 13.98
N LEU A 201 -10.44 -37.90 13.64
CA LEU A 201 -10.11 -38.98 12.72
C LEU A 201 -10.59 -40.34 13.29
N PRO A 202 -11.05 -41.27 12.44
CA PRO A 202 -11.50 -42.58 12.89
C PRO A 202 -10.34 -43.38 13.50
N ARG A 203 -10.56 -43.94 14.70
CA ARG A 203 -9.60 -44.81 15.39
C ARG A 203 -9.37 -46.10 14.57
N PRO A 204 -8.12 -46.48 14.25
CA PRO A 204 -7.81 -47.84 13.83
C PRO A 204 -7.88 -48.82 15.01
N ALA A 205 -8.25 -50.06 14.70
CA ALA A 205 -8.35 -51.19 15.63
C ALA A 205 -7.00 -51.56 16.27
N PRO A 206 -6.98 -52.15 17.48
CA PRO A 206 -5.75 -52.34 18.25
C PRO A 206 -4.93 -53.53 17.73
N ALA A 207 -3.63 -53.31 17.53
CA ALA A 207 -2.63 -54.36 17.46
C ALA A 207 -1.63 -54.16 18.60
N ASP A 208 -1.33 -55.25 19.30
CA ASP A 208 -0.44 -55.35 20.45
C ASP A 208 1.02 -54.96 20.13
N LEU A 209 1.68 -54.24 21.06
CA LEU A 209 3.08 -54.40 21.56
C LEU A 209 3.51 -53.17 22.42
N PRO A 210 4.59 -53.25 23.23
CA PRO A 210 4.57 -52.84 24.63
C PRO A 210 5.20 -51.47 24.97
N GLY A 211 4.67 -50.92 26.06
CA GLY A 211 5.27 -50.02 27.06
C GLY A 211 6.45 -49.13 26.70
N ILE A 212 6.17 -47.82 26.54
CA ILE A 212 7.11 -46.72 26.86
C ILE A 212 6.32 -45.57 27.52
N ALA A 213 7.00 -44.90 28.46
CA ALA A 213 6.51 -43.98 29.49
C ALA A 213 5.82 -42.68 29.04
N SER A 214 5.18 -42.05 30.02
CA SER A 214 4.33 -40.84 30.02
C SER A 214 4.86 -39.61 29.26
N PRO A 215 3.99 -38.83 28.58
CA PRO A 215 4.35 -37.55 28.01
C PRO A 215 4.07 -36.40 28.99
N GLY A 216 5.13 -35.78 29.48
CA GLY A 216 5.13 -34.44 30.04
C GLY A 216 5.99 -33.53 29.16
N ALA A 217 5.46 -32.34 28.85
CA ALA A 217 6.11 -31.22 28.16
C ALA A 217 6.29 -31.34 26.62
N VAL A 218 5.36 -30.72 25.88
CA VAL A 218 5.67 -30.12 24.56
C VAL A 218 5.26 -28.66 24.63
N LEU A 219 6.24 -27.80 24.91
CA LEU A 219 6.15 -26.35 24.73
C LEU A 219 6.35 -26.00 23.26
N ALA A 220 5.69 -24.92 22.84
CA ALA A 220 5.75 -24.33 21.52
C ALA A 220 7.20 -24.10 21.04
N ALA A 221 7.59 -24.82 19.98
CA ALA A 221 8.73 -24.48 19.18
C ALA A 221 8.31 -23.38 18.19
N VAL A 222 8.72 -22.14 18.44
CA VAL A 222 8.90 -21.17 17.35
C VAL A 222 9.95 -21.80 16.43
N SER A 223 9.56 -22.12 15.21
CA SER A 223 10.47 -22.66 14.21
C SER A 223 11.51 -21.59 13.88
N VAL A 224 12.62 -21.59 14.60
CA VAL A 224 13.80 -20.82 14.25
C VAL A 224 14.24 -21.37 12.90
N ALA A 225 14.07 -20.58 11.83
CA ALA A 225 14.54 -20.95 10.51
C ALA A 225 15.99 -21.41 10.64
N ALA A 226 16.28 -22.62 10.16
CA ALA A 226 17.62 -23.17 10.18
C ALA A 226 18.56 -22.14 9.53
N ALA A 227 19.71 -21.89 10.17
CA ALA A 227 20.70 -20.98 9.61
C ALA A 227 20.99 -21.39 8.16
N PRO A 228 21.05 -20.42 7.22
CA PRO A 228 21.31 -20.70 5.82
C PRO A 228 22.59 -21.52 5.70
N THR A 229 22.55 -22.60 4.91
CA THR A 229 23.78 -23.36 4.66
C THR A 229 24.76 -22.48 3.88
N PRO A 230 26.08 -22.59 4.12
CA PRO A 230 27.08 -21.85 3.34
C PRO A 230 26.96 -22.08 1.82
N GLU A 231 26.46 -23.25 1.42
CA GLU A 231 26.16 -23.60 0.03
C GLU A 231 25.02 -22.75 -0.55
N ALA A 232 23.92 -22.58 0.19
CA ALA A 232 22.79 -21.75 -0.23
C ALA A 232 23.20 -20.27 -0.37
N ALA A 233 24.05 -19.80 0.55
CA ALA A 233 24.64 -18.47 0.48
C ALA A 233 25.53 -18.29 -0.77
N GLY A 234 26.41 -19.25 -1.04
CA GLY A 234 27.28 -19.24 -2.23
C GLY A 234 26.49 -19.29 -3.55
N GLU A 235 25.44 -20.10 -3.61
CA GLU A 235 24.56 -20.17 -4.78
C GLU A 235 23.83 -18.84 -5.02
N LEU A 236 23.31 -18.22 -3.96
CA LEU A 236 22.62 -16.94 -4.05
C LEU A 236 23.54 -15.82 -4.56
N CYS A 237 24.82 -15.81 -4.13
CA CYS A 237 25.83 -14.87 -4.64
C CYS A 237 26.06 -14.99 -6.15
N VAL A 238 25.87 -16.18 -6.74
CA VAL A 238 26.07 -16.42 -8.18
C VAL A 238 24.80 -16.10 -8.97
N LEU A 239 23.64 -16.52 -8.47
CA LEU A 239 22.37 -16.38 -9.19
C LEU A 239 21.85 -14.94 -9.20
N TRP A 240 22.01 -14.22 -8.09
CA TRP A 240 21.45 -12.87 -7.97
C TRP A 240 21.97 -11.88 -9.02
N PRO A 241 23.30 -11.75 -9.24
CA PRO A 241 23.82 -10.90 -10.31
C PRO A 241 23.31 -11.28 -11.70
N ALA A 242 23.14 -12.59 -11.98
CA ALA A 242 22.64 -13.06 -13.27
C ALA A 242 21.16 -12.71 -13.50
N VAL A 243 20.33 -12.80 -12.46
CA VAL A 243 18.92 -12.37 -12.53
C VAL A 243 18.83 -10.86 -12.74
N ARG A 244 19.61 -10.08 -11.97
CA ARG A 244 19.68 -8.62 -12.11
C ARG A 244 20.12 -8.22 -13.52
N GLN A 245 21.19 -8.84 -14.04
CA GLN A 245 21.70 -8.57 -15.40
C GLN A 245 20.64 -8.86 -16.47
N ALA A 246 19.91 -9.97 -16.37
CA ALA A 246 18.86 -10.31 -17.34
C ALA A 246 17.72 -9.27 -17.37
N ILE A 247 17.34 -8.72 -16.21
CA ILE A 247 16.33 -7.64 -16.11
C ILE A 247 16.86 -6.37 -16.80
N HIS A 248 18.12 -5.99 -16.57
CA HIS A 248 18.73 -4.84 -17.23
C HIS A 248 18.84 -5.01 -18.75
N GLU A 249 19.37 -6.16 -19.20
CA GLU A 249 19.52 -6.45 -20.63
C GLU A 249 18.17 -6.49 -21.36
N ALA A 250 17.14 -7.06 -20.75
CA ALA A 250 15.79 -7.05 -21.31
C ALA A 250 15.28 -5.62 -21.50
N TYR A 251 15.36 -4.79 -20.45
CA TYR A 251 14.89 -3.40 -20.50
C TYR A 251 15.67 -2.56 -21.52
N GLU A 252 17.00 -2.60 -21.50
CA GLU A 252 17.86 -1.78 -22.36
C GLU A 252 17.78 -2.19 -23.83
N SER A 253 17.73 -3.50 -24.12
CA SER A 253 17.68 -3.98 -25.50
C SER A 253 16.28 -3.89 -26.11
N GLY A 254 15.24 -3.80 -25.27
CA GLY A 254 13.84 -3.88 -25.71
C GLY A 254 13.46 -5.22 -26.33
N ARG A 255 14.27 -6.28 -26.11
CA ARG A 255 14.10 -7.61 -26.73
C ARG A 255 14.40 -8.72 -25.73
N VAL A 256 13.65 -9.81 -25.82
CA VAL A 256 13.84 -11.01 -25.00
C VAL A 256 13.66 -12.25 -25.88
N THR A 257 14.62 -13.16 -25.84
CA THR A 257 14.56 -14.47 -26.51
C THR A 257 13.84 -15.50 -25.63
N ASP A 258 13.30 -16.56 -26.22
CA ASP A 258 12.62 -17.61 -25.45
C ASP A 258 13.57 -18.31 -24.46
N ASP A 259 14.82 -18.55 -24.86
CA ASP A 259 15.85 -19.09 -23.97
C ASP A 259 16.12 -18.16 -22.76
N ALA A 260 16.10 -16.84 -22.98
CA ALA A 260 16.26 -15.87 -21.90
C ALA A 260 15.07 -15.88 -20.94
N ARG A 261 13.84 -16.05 -21.44
CA ARG A 261 12.63 -16.20 -20.60
C ARG A 261 12.73 -17.41 -19.68
N VAL A 262 13.07 -18.57 -20.25
CA VAL A 262 13.19 -19.84 -19.51
C VAL A 262 14.32 -19.73 -18.49
N SER A 263 15.51 -19.29 -18.91
CA SER A 263 16.66 -19.14 -18.01
C SER A 263 16.41 -18.14 -16.89
N PHE A 264 15.75 -17.01 -17.19
CA PHE A 264 15.38 -16.03 -16.17
C PHE A 264 14.41 -16.63 -15.16
N ARG A 265 13.38 -17.36 -15.62
CA ARG A 265 12.37 -17.94 -14.76
C ARG A 265 12.96 -18.93 -13.75
N GLU A 266 13.77 -19.86 -14.22
CA GLU A 266 14.45 -20.84 -13.36
C GLU A 266 15.33 -20.17 -12.30
N LYS A 267 16.10 -19.14 -12.69
CA LYS A 267 16.98 -18.41 -11.78
C LYS A 267 16.19 -17.54 -10.80
N ALA A 268 15.14 -16.86 -11.25
CA ALA A 268 14.29 -16.01 -10.40
C ALA A 268 13.59 -16.82 -9.32
N ASP A 269 13.01 -17.98 -9.67
CA ASP A 269 12.38 -18.90 -8.71
C ASP A 269 13.41 -19.43 -7.70
N ARG A 270 14.61 -19.79 -8.17
CA ARG A 270 15.69 -20.27 -7.30
C ARG A 270 16.19 -19.19 -6.35
N VAL A 271 16.38 -17.96 -6.83
CA VAL A 271 16.73 -16.80 -5.99
C VAL A 271 15.65 -16.54 -4.94
N ALA A 272 14.37 -16.55 -5.32
CA ALA A 272 13.27 -16.31 -4.40
C ALA A 272 13.20 -17.36 -3.29
N ALA A 273 13.44 -18.64 -3.61
CA ALA A 273 13.52 -19.72 -2.63
C ALA A 273 14.71 -19.54 -1.66
N LEU A 274 15.90 -19.24 -2.18
CA LEU A 274 17.10 -19.00 -1.37
C LEU A 274 16.97 -17.73 -0.50
N ALA A 275 16.38 -16.66 -1.03
CA ALA A 275 16.11 -15.43 -0.31
C ALA A 275 15.08 -15.66 0.81
N ASN A 276 14.03 -16.45 0.58
CA ASN A 276 13.08 -16.84 1.62
C ASN A 276 13.75 -17.66 2.73
N ALA A 277 14.66 -18.57 2.39
CA ALA A 277 15.42 -19.33 3.38
C ALA A 277 16.37 -18.44 4.20
N LEU A 278 17.00 -17.44 3.57
CA LEU A 278 17.97 -16.54 4.21
C LEU A 278 17.31 -15.42 5.04
N LEU A 279 16.25 -14.82 4.52
CA LEU A 279 15.60 -13.63 5.09
C LEU A 279 14.34 -13.97 5.90
N GLY A 280 13.80 -15.17 5.72
CA GLY A 280 12.48 -15.56 6.22
C GLY A 280 11.34 -14.97 5.40
N PRO A 281 10.09 -15.35 5.71
CA PRO A 281 8.92 -14.77 5.07
C PRO A 281 8.84 -13.26 5.39
N PRO A 282 8.42 -12.42 4.42
CA PRO A 282 8.32 -10.98 4.65
C PRO A 282 7.25 -10.66 5.71
N GLY A 283 7.60 -9.78 6.65
CA GLY A 283 6.71 -9.27 7.69
C GLY A 283 6.34 -7.80 7.48
N PRO A 284 5.54 -7.20 8.37
CA PRO A 284 5.14 -5.79 8.25
C PRO A 284 6.31 -4.79 8.39
N ALA A 285 7.47 -5.24 8.89
CA ALA A 285 8.69 -4.45 9.00
C ALA A 285 9.72 -4.76 7.90
N SER A 286 9.41 -5.64 6.95
CA SER A 286 10.28 -5.95 5.82
C SER A 286 10.44 -4.75 4.90
N SER A 287 11.65 -4.54 4.37
CA SER A 287 11.88 -3.50 3.36
C SER A 287 11.25 -3.89 2.02
N GLY A 288 11.15 -2.92 1.11
CA GLY A 288 10.66 -3.15 -0.25
C GLY A 288 11.46 -4.24 -0.97
N GLY A 289 12.79 -4.25 -0.84
CA GLY A 289 13.66 -5.27 -1.42
C GLY A 289 13.43 -6.67 -0.86
N HIS A 290 13.13 -6.81 0.45
CA HIS A 290 12.78 -8.13 1.03
C HIS A 290 11.47 -8.65 0.44
N VAL A 291 10.43 -7.81 0.39
CA VAL A 291 9.15 -8.18 -0.26
C VAL A 291 9.36 -8.52 -1.73
N PHE A 292 10.18 -7.72 -2.43
CA PHE A 292 10.49 -7.94 -3.83
C PHE A 292 11.16 -9.30 -4.05
N ALA A 293 12.27 -9.59 -3.38
CA ALA A 293 13.04 -10.82 -3.54
C ALA A 293 12.21 -12.08 -3.28
N THR A 294 11.30 -12.03 -2.30
CA THR A 294 10.60 -13.21 -1.79
C THR A 294 9.22 -13.44 -2.40
N SER A 295 8.57 -12.37 -2.90
CA SER A 295 7.17 -12.42 -3.32
C SER A 295 6.94 -11.87 -4.73
N VAL A 296 7.68 -10.85 -5.17
CA VAL A 296 7.46 -10.21 -6.48
C VAL A 296 8.35 -10.81 -7.56
N LEU A 297 9.62 -11.08 -7.25
CA LEU A 297 10.57 -11.69 -8.18
C LEU A 297 10.09 -13.02 -8.79
N PRO A 298 9.46 -13.96 -8.05
CA PRO A 298 8.91 -15.17 -8.64
C PRO A 298 7.62 -14.94 -9.43
N GLU A 299 7.07 -13.73 -9.52
CA GLU A 299 5.93 -13.43 -10.39
C GLU A 299 6.35 -12.58 -11.59
N LEU A 300 7.46 -11.86 -11.47
CA LEU A 300 8.00 -11.02 -12.53
C LEU A 300 8.38 -11.85 -13.76
N THR A 301 8.03 -11.35 -14.94
CA THR A 301 8.48 -11.88 -16.24
C THR A 301 9.32 -10.85 -16.99
N LEU A 302 10.24 -11.30 -17.86
CA LEU A 302 11.02 -10.36 -18.68
C LEU A 302 10.13 -9.55 -19.65
N ASP A 303 8.99 -10.10 -20.08
CA ASP A 303 8.03 -9.38 -20.95
C ASP A 303 7.31 -8.24 -20.20
N GLU A 304 7.08 -8.38 -18.90
CA GLU A 304 6.59 -7.27 -18.07
C GLU A 304 7.66 -6.19 -17.92
N THR A 305 8.92 -6.58 -17.71
CA THR A 305 10.06 -5.65 -17.67
C THR A 305 10.15 -4.81 -18.95
N LEU A 306 9.94 -5.42 -20.13
CA LEU A 306 9.92 -4.73 -21.42
C LEU A 306 8.83 -3.65 -21.53
N ARG A 307 7.75 -3.77 -20.76
CA ARG A 307 6.59 -2.87 -20.80
C ARG A 307 6.66 -1.77 -19.77
N LEU A 308 7.65 -1.79 -18.88
CA LEU A 308 7.79 -0.78 -17.84
C LEU A 308 8.10 0.59 -18.45
N SER A 309 7.47 1.63 -17.90
CA SER A 309 7.92 2.99 -18.17
C SER A 309 9.32 3.20 -17.58
N LEU A 310 10.01 4.26 -18.01
CA LEU A 310 11.31 4.63 -17.42
C LEU A 310 11.22 4.91 -15.91
N GLU A 311 10.07 5.41 -15.44
CA GLU A 311 9.84 5.66 -14.01
C GLU A 311 9.62 4.36 -13.25
N ASP A 312 8.80 3.45 -13.77
CA ASP A 312 8.56 2.14 -13.14
C ASP A 312 9.85 1.30 -13.11
N TYR A 313 10.65 1.37 -14.17
CA TYR A 313 11.95 0.69 -14.22
C TYR A 313 12.94 1.24 -13.19
N ARG A 314 12.95 2.56 -12.93
CA ARG A 314 13.77 3.14 -11.86
C ARG A 314 13.35 2.62 -10.49
N HIS A 315 12.05 2.48 -10.24
CA HIS A 315 11.56 1.90 -8.99
C HIS A 315 11.91 0.41 -8.87
N LEU A 316 11.89 -0.32 -9.98
CA LEU A 316 12.39 -1.69 -10.04
C LEU A 316 13.89 -1.73 -9.69
N ASP A 317 14.72 -0.90 -10.31
CA ASP A 317 16.17 -0.82 -10.07
C ASP A 317 16.49 -0.45 -8.60
N GLU A 318 15.78 0.51 -8.02
CA GLU A 318 15.86 0.83 -6.59
C GLU A 318 15.55 -0.38 -5.69
N SER A 319 14.57 -1.21 -6.10
CA SER A 319 14.22 -2.44 -5.39
C SER A 319 15.30 -3.52 -5.54
N LEU A 320 15.91 -3.65 -6.72
CA LEU A 320 17.05 -4.54 -6.97
C LEU A 320 18.27 -4.15 -6.12
N ASP A 321 18.57 -2.85 -6.01
CA ASP A 321 19.64 -2.37 -5.13
C ASP A 321 19.36 -2.63 -3.65
N ASP A 322 18.11 -2.48 -3.21
CA ASP A 322 17.72 -2.83 -1.83
C ASP A 322 17.90 -4.34 -1.56
N VAL A 323 17.55 -5.20 -2.52
CA VAL A 323 17.81 -6.65 -2.42
C VAL A 323 19.30 -6.92 -2.31
N GLN A 324 20.12 -6.34 -3.19
CA GLN A 324 21.58 -6.50 -3.15
C GLN A 324 22.14 -6.13 -1.78
N ARG A 325 21.74 -4.98 -1.24
CA ARG A 325 22.19 -4.52 0.08
C ARG A 325 21.79 -5.50 1.19
N LEU A 326 20.54 -5.99 1.19
CA LEU A 326 20.07 -6.96 2.17
C LEU A 326 20.85 -8.28 2.11
N LEU A 327 21.15 -8.75 0.89
CA LEU A 327 21.93 -9.96 0.69
C LEU A 327 23.35 -9.75 1.21
N ASP A 328 24.02 -8.66 0.86
CA ASP A 328 25.37 -8.36 1.34
C ASP A 328 25.45 -8.28 2.86
N GLU A 329 24.49 -7.60 3.50
CA GLU A 329 24.42 -7.51 4.98
C GLU A 329 24.23 -8.86 5.66
N ARG A 330 23.47 -9.78 5.04
CA ARG A 330 23.16 -11.10 5.61
C ARG A 330 24.26 -12.12 5.31
N LEU A 331 24.82 -12.08 4.11
CA LEU A 331 25.95 -12.92 3.71
C LEU A 331 27.21 -12.58 4.51
N ALA A 332 27.47 -11.30 4.78
CA ALA A 332 28.56 -10.88 5.66
C ALA A 332 28.41 -11.44 7.08
N LYS A 333 27.17 -11.62 7.57
CA LYS A 333 26.89 -12.24 8.87
C LYS A 333 26.97 -13.77 8.84
N ALA A 334 26.74 -14.38 7.68
CA ALA A 334 26.78 -15.83 7.48
C ALA A 334 28.20 -16.35 7.22
N ALA A 335 29.15 -15.48 6.86
CA ALA A 335 30.54 -15.85 6.67
C ALA A 335 31.11 -16.46 7.97
N PRO A 336 31.69 -17.68 7.92
CA PRO A 336 32.29 -18.29 9.09
C PRO A 336 33.38 -17.37 9.65
N ALA A 337 33.37 -17.13 10.96
CA ALA A 337 34.42 -16.37 11.63
C ALA A 337 35.79 -16.90 11.16
N PRO A 338 36.73 -16.03 10.75
CA PRO A 338 38.01 -16.48 10.22
C PRO A 338 38.62 -17.44 11.23
N ALA A 339 38.91 -18.67 10.79
CA ALA A 339 39.50 -19.70 11.63
C ALA A 339 40.70 -19.05 12.34
N ALA A 340 40.60 -18.90 13.67
CA ALA A 340 41.66 -18.29 14.45
C ALA A 340 42.95 -19.03 14.10
N VAL A 341 43.90 -18.31 13.49
CA VAL A 341 45.21 -18.86 13.15
C VAL A 341 45.82 -19.33 14.46
N VAL A 342 45.79 -20.63 14.70
CA VAL A 342 46.46 -21.27 15.83
C VAL A 342 47.95 -21.10 15.56
N LEU A 343 48.54 -20.04 16.13
CA LEU A 343 49.99 -19.84 16.10
C LEU A 343 50.66 -21.06 16.76
N PRO A 344 51.70 -21.64 16.14
CA PRO A 344 52.40 -22.78 16.71
C PRO A 344 53.06 -22.36 18.04
N ARG A 345 52.73 -23.12 19.08
CA ARG A 345 53.26 -22.96 20.44
C ARG A 345 54.78 -23.22 20.41
N PRO A 346 55.63 -22.29 20.86
CA PRO A 346 57.08 -22.52 20.85
C PRO A 346 57.43 -23.61 21.88
N VAL A 347 58.14 -24.63 21.41
CA VAL A 347 58.76 -25.67 22.24
C VAL A 347 60.00 -25.06 22.88
N LEU A 348 59.92 -24.72 24.17
CA LEU A 348 61.08 -24.34 24.98
C LEU A 348 61.53 -25.55 25.80
N ALA A 349 62.75 -26.00 25.53
CA ALA A 349 63.49 -26.97 26.31
C ALA A 349 63.77 -26.42 27.72
N GLY A 350 63.60 -27.27 28.73
CA GLY A 350 63.86 -26.92 30.13
C GLY A 350 65.35 -26.90 30.50
N PRO A 351 65.67 -26.36 31.68
CA PRO A 351 66.64 -26.99 32.57
C PRO A 351 66.14 -27.12 34.03
N PRO A 352 66.86 -27.89 34.87
CA PRO A 352 66.37 -28.46 36.12
C PRO A 352 66.65 -27.56 37.33
N GLY A 353 65.87 -27.69 38.40
CA GLY A 353 66.11 -26.94 39.64
C GLY A 353 65.02 -27.09 40.69
N GLU A 354 65.15 -28.15 41.47
CA GLU A 354 64.89 -28.27 42.91
C GLU A 354 64.43 -27.00 43.69
N ALA A 355 63.29 -27.09 44.39
CA ALA A 355 63.14 -26.83 45.84
C ALA A 355 61.70 -26.47 46.28
N ALA A 356 61.20 -27.26 47.24
CA ALA A 356 60.35 -26.93 48.39
C ALA A 356 59.00 -26.17 48.27
N ALA A 357 57.98 -26.86 48.80
CA ALA A 357 56.67 -26.46 49.37
C ALA A 357 56.64 -25.09 50.15
N PRO A 358 55.45 -24.51 50.52
CA PRO A 358 54.22 -25.22 50.86
C PRO A 358 52.85 -24.62 50.46
N SER A 359 51.89 -25.50 50.68
CA SER A 359 50.45 -25.45 50.63
C SER A 359 49.78 -24.27 51.38
N ALA A 360 48.80 -23.65 50.73
CA ALA A 360 47.74 -22.88 51.39
C ALA A 360 46.37 -23.29 50.81
N THR A 361 45.66 -24.11 51.60
CA THR A 361 44.26 -24.48 51.41
C THR A 361 43.35 -23.28 51.68
N ARG A 362 42.69 -22.73 50.65
CA ARG A 362 41.57 -21.80 50.82
C ARG A 362 40.25 -22.47 50.44
N ARG A 363 39.52 -22.92 51.47
CA ARG A 363 38.12 -23.36 51.38
C ARG A 363 37.27 -22.26 50.73
N ARG A 364 36.68 -22.52 49.57
CA ARG A 364 35.53 -21.75 49.06
C ARG A 364 34.28 -22.28 49.75
N LYS A 365 33.62 -21.44 50.56
CA LYS A 365 32.22 -21.67 50.96
C LYS A 365 31.36 -21.48 49.71
N GLY A 366 30.60 -22.50 49.34
CA GLY A 366 29.60 -22.40 48.28
C GLY A 366 28.46 -21.49 48.73
N LEU A 367 27.97 -20.64 47.83
CA LEU A 367 26.72 -19.91 48.03
C LEU A 367 25.58 -20.90 48.21
N SER A 368 24.69 -20.59 49.15
CA SER A 368 23.47 -21.37 49.32
C SER A 368 22.55 -21.18 48.11
N THR A 369 21.75 -22.20 47.79
CA THR A 369 20.78 -22.18 46.69
C THR A 369 19.83 -20.98 46.76
N PHE A 370 19.57 -20.46 47.96
CA PHE A 370 18.73 -19.29 48.18
C PHE A 370 19.41 -17.99 47.73
N GLU A 371 20.71 -17.84 47.96
CA GLU A 371 21.48 -16.67 47.52
C GLU A 371 21.69 -16.68 45.99
N ALA A 372 21.83 -17.86 45.39
CA ALA A 372 21.88 -17.99 43.94
C ALA A 372 20.54 -17.61 43.28
N VAL A 373 19.41 -18.01 43.86
CA VAL A 373 18.07 -17.65 43.35
C VAL A 373 17.80 -16.16 43.56
N ALA A 374 18.16 -15.57 44.70
CA ALA A 374 18.03 -14.14 44.93
C ALA A 374 18.87 -13.30 43.95
N ALA A 375 20.08 -13.76 43.61
CA ALA A 375 20.92 -13.12 42.60
C ALA A 375 20.30 -13.19 41.19
N VAL A 376 19.73 -14.34 40.81
CA VAL A 376 19.08 -14.51 39.51
C VAL A 376 17.80 -13.67 39.39
N VAL A 377 16.98 -13.60 40.44
CA VAL A 377 15.77 -12.77 40.47
C VAL A 377 16.11 -11.28 40.43
N SER A 378 17.19 -10.86 41.10
CA SER A 378 17.65 -9.47 41.06
C SER A 378 18.18 -9.07 39.68
N VAL A 379 18.90 -9.96 39.00
CA VAL A 379 19.39 -9.73 37.62
C VAL A 379 18.22 -9.71 36.62
N ALA A 380 17.21 -10.56 36.79
CA ALA A 380 16.02 -10.55 35.95
C ALA A 380 15.16 -9.29 36.15
N ALA A 381 15.04 -8.80 37.39
CA ALA A 381 14.35 -7.55 37.70
C ALA A 381 15.08 -6.32 37.13
N LEU A 382 16.42 -6.29 37.21
CA LEU A 382 17.25 -5.26 36.58
C LEU A 382 17.15 -5.28 35.05
N ALA A 383 17.13 -6.47 34.44
CA ALA A 383 16.94 -6.60 33.00
C ALA A 383 15.54 -6.12 32.55
N ALA A 384 14.50 -6.39 33.34
CA ALA A 384 13.15 -5.90 33.05
C ALA A 384 13.06 -4.36 33.13
N VAL A 385 13.74 -3.72 34.10
CA VAL A 385 13.77 -2.25 34.21
C VAL A 385 14.47 -1.60 33.01
N VAL A 386 15.51 -2.22 32.47
CA VAL A 386 16.25 -1.71 31.29
C VAL A 386 15.48 -1.90 29.98
N VAL A 387 14.57 -2.88 29.90
CA VAL A 387 13.76 -3.16 28.71
C VAL A 387 12.47 -2.32 28.67
N PHE A 388 11.90 -1.94 29.82
CA PHE A 388 10.61 -1.24 29.87
C PHE A 388 10.68 0.29 30.00
N PHE A 389 11.87 0.88 30.22
CA PHE A 389 12.05 2.33 30.30
C PHE A 389 12.97 2.86 29.19
N PRO A 390 12.42 3.35 28.06
CA PRO A 390 13.22 3.88 26.94
C PRO A 390 14.10 5.09 27.33
N GLU A 391 13.76 5.80 28.40
CA GLU A 391 14.52 6.94 28.94
C GLU A 391 15.88 6.54 29.56
N ILE A 392 16.01 5.31 30.08
CA ILE A 392 17.26 4.81 30.66
C ILE A 392 18.25 4.39 29.56
N GLN A 393 17.76 3.90 28.43
CA GLN A 393 18.61 3.54 27.28
C GLN A 393 19.24 4.78 26.64
N GLU A 394 18.50 5.89 26.57
CA GLU A 394 19.04 7.17 26.09
C GLU A 394 20.11 7.74 27.04
N PHE A 395 19.95 7.55 28.35
CA PHE A 395 20.94 7.95 29.35
C PHE A 395 22.22 7.10 29.29
N ALA A 396 22.09 5.78 29.11
CA ALA A 396 23.23 4.87 28.95
C ALA A 396 24.06 5.17 27.68
N HIS A 397 23.40 5.51 26.57
CA HIS A 397 24.07 5.91 25.33
C HIS A 397 24.82 7.25 25.47
N LYS A 398 24.29 8.18 26.28
CA LYS A 398 24.96 9.45 26.60
C LYS A 398 26.18 9.27 27.50
N LEU A 399 26.15 8.31 28.43
CA LEU A 399 27.30 7.98 29.30
C LEU A 399 28.46 7.34 28.53
N GLN A 400 28.17 6.51 27.51
CA GLN A 400 29.22 5.91 26.67
C GLN A 400 29.95 6.94 25.78
N GLY A 401 29.32 8.08 25.46
CA GLY A 401 29.96 9.18 24.73
C GLY A 401 30.84 10.10 25.59
N ALA A 402 30.73 10.04 26.92
CA ALA A 402 31.38 10.97 27.85
C ALA A 402 32.75 10.49 28.38
N ILE A 403 33.13 9.24 28.12
CA ILE A 403 34.42 8.69 28.54
C ILE A 403 35.40 8.76 27.35
N LYS A 404 35.95 9.95 27.11
CA LYS A 404 37.17 10.12 26.30
C LYS A 404 38.38 10.09 27.23
N PRO A 405 39.40 9.23 27.00
CA PRO A 405 40.66 9.36 27.72
C PRO A 405 41.35 10.68 27.34
N ALA A 406 41.94 11.34 28.35
CA ALA A 406 42.67 12.59 28.21
C ALA A 406 43.85 12.43 27.24
N PRO A 407 44.17 13.43 26.40
CA PRO A 407 45.34 13.38 25.56
C PRO A 407 46.61 13.49 26.41
N GLU A 408 47.51 12.55 26.19
CA GLU A 408 48.87 12.52 26.71
C GLU A 408 49.62 13.77 26.21
N ILE A 409 50.13 14.57 27.16
CA ILE A 409 50.88 15.80 26.88
C ILE A 409 52.32 15.38 26.56
N GLU A 410 52.72 15.46 25.30
CA GLU A 410 54.13 15.35 24.91
C GLU A 410 54.91 16.59 25.35
N PRO A 411 56.16 16.44 25.85
CA PRO A 411 57.00 17.57 26.21
C PRO A 411 57.47 18.35 24.95
N PRO A 412 57.71 19.67 25.07
CA PRO A 412 58.10 20.50 23.93
C PRO A 412 59.50 20.11 23.41
N PRO A 413 59.71 20.09 22.08
CA PRO A 413 61.03 19.83 21.51
C PRO A 413 61.95 21.06 21.62
N ASP A 414 63.24 20.78 21.88
CA ASP A 414 64.35 21.73 21.95
C ASP A 414 64.47 22.61 20.68
N PRO A 415 64.78 23.91 20.81
CA PRO A 415 64.98 24.81 19.68
C PRO A 415 66.38 24.62 19.10
N GLY A 416 66.58 23.59 18.25
CA GLY A 416 67.94 23.29 17.79
C GLY A 416 68.09 22.40 16.57
N THR A 417 67.09 22.22 15.71
CA THR A 417 67.30 21.40 14.50
C THR A 417 66.65 22.02 13.26
N ALA A 418 67.53 22.45 12.34
CA ALA A 418 67.17 22.98 11.04
C ALA A 418 66.53 21.90 10.17
N ILE A 419 65.32 22.14 9.68
CA ILE A 419 64.65 21.29 8.70
C ILE A 419 65.14 21.69 7.30
N VAL A 420 65.88 20.79 6.66
CA VAL A 420 66.23 20.84 5.24
C VAL A 420 65.02 20.39 4.43
N ILE A 421 64.50 21.28 3.59
CA ILE A 421 63.39 21.00 2.66
C ILE A 421 63.92 20.18 1.48
N PRO A 422 63.44 18.96 1.20
CA PRO A 422 63.78 18.25 -0.03
C PRO A 422 63.02 18.86 -1.23
N PRO A 423 63.65 18.96 -2.42
CA PRO A 423 63.00 19.53 -3.60
C PRO A 423 61.95 18.58 -4.21
N PHE A 424 60.92 19.20 -4.78
CA PHE A 424 59.82 18.58 -5.53
C PHE A 424 60.33 17.70 -6.69
N PRO A 425 59.69 16.55 -6.97
CA PRO A 425 60.01 15.76 -8.15
C PRO A 425 59.42 16.40 -9.42
N GLU A 426 60.28 16.65 -10.40
CA GLU A 426 59.92 17.06 -11.77
C GLU A 426 59.28 15.90 -12.57
N PRO A 427 58.38 16.20 -13.52
CA PRO A 427 57.76 15.19 -14.37
C PRO A 427 58.75 14.67 -15.43
N PRO A 428 58.74 13.35 -15.74
CA PRO A 428 59.65 12.80 -16.74
C PRO A 428 59.26 13.25 -18.15
N ARG A 429 60.13 14.05 -18.76
CA ARG A 429 60.26 14.20 -20.21
C ARG A 429 61.31 13.22 -20.71
N THR A 430 60.93 12.27 -21.55
CA THR A 430 61.83 11.73 -22.59
C THR A 430 61.00 11.26 -23.78
N GLY A 431 61.29 11.85 -24.93
CA GLY A 431 60.89 11.33 -26.23
C GLY A 431 61.89 10.28 -26.70
N THR A 432 61.38 9.25 -27.37
CA THR A 432 62.18 8.42 -28.28
C THR A 432 61.34 8.06 -29.50
N LYS A 433 62.00 8.23 -30.65
CA LYS A 433 61.53 8.14 -32.04
C LYS A 433 60.64 6.92 -32.33
N ALA A 434 59.46 7.17 -32.89
CA ALA A 434 58.61 6.16 -33.51
C ALA A 434 59.19 5.76 -34.89
N VAL A 435 59.67 4.52 -34.99
CA VAL A 435 59.94 3.84 -36.26
C VAL A 435 58.65 3.16 -36.71
N ARG A 436 58.20 3.51 -37.92
CA ARG A 436 57.03 2.98 -38.64
C ARG A 436 57.17 1.46 -38.84
N PRO A 437 56.20 0.62 -38.41
CA PRO A 437 56.09 -0.73 -38.95
C PRO A 437 55.27 -0.69 -40.25
N THR A 438 55.95 -0.97 -41.36
CA THR A 438 55.37 -1.22 -42.67
C THR A 438 54.53 -2.49 -42.61
N ARG A 439 53.20 -2.36 -42.61
CA ARG A 439 52.29 -3.50 -42.74
C ARG A 439 52.20 -3.89 -44.21
N VAL A 440 52.94 -4.94 -44.56
CA VAL A 440 52.87 -5.62 -45.86
C VAL A 440 51.44 -6.14 -46.07
N ARG A 441 50.79 -5.67 -47.14
CA ARG A 441 49.56 -6.24 -47.68
C ARG A 441 49.92 -7.54 -48.40
N THR A 442 49.49 -8.68 -47.86
CA THR A 442 49.40 -9.93 -48.63
C THR A 442 48.03 -9.99 -49.30
N PRO A 443 47.95 -10.20 -50.62
CA PRO A 443 46.67 -10.30 -51.32
C PRO A 443 46.06 -11.68 -51.11
N LEU A 444 44.89 -11.75 -50.47
CA LEU A 444 44.05 -12.95 -50.53
C LEU A 444 43.31 -12.96 -51.86
N SER A 445 43.55 -14.02 -52.62
CA SER A 445 42.90 -14.32 -53.90
C SER A 445 41.38 -14.51 -53.75
N PRO A 446 40.59 -14.19 -54.79
CA PRO A 446 39.15 -14.39 -54.77
C PRO A 446 38.83 -15.88 -54.94
N LYS A 447 38.15 -16.47 -53.95
CA LYS A 447 37.50 -17.78 -54.11
C LYS A 447 36.15 -17.60 -54.79
N ALA A 448 35.90 -18.52 -55.72
CA ALA A 448 34.77 -18.59 -56.62
C ALA A 448 33.41 -18.49 -55.91
N ALA A 449 32.53 -17.68 -56.48
CA ALA A 449 31.10 -17.74 -56.25
C ALA A 449 30.61 -19.11 -56.75
N THR A 450 30.05 -19.89 -55.84
CA THR A 450 29.31 -21.11 -56.18
C THR A 450 27.84 -20.73 -56.16
N ASP A 451 27.23 -20.67 -57.34
CA ASP A 451 25.79 -20.55 -57.53
C ASP A 451 25.11 -21.78 -56.92
N LEU A 452 24.44 -21.60 -55.78
CA LEU A 452 23.40 -22.51 -55.31
C LEU A 452 22.06 -21.82 -55.51
N ALA A 453 21.43 -22.12 -56.64
CA ALA A 453 20.01 -21.87 -56.88
C ALA A 453 19.19 -22.73 -55.91
N VAL A 454 18.72 -22.12 -54.82
CA VAL A 454 17.70 -22.71 -53.96
C VAL A 454 16.35 -22.55 -54.65
N HIS A 455 15.86 -23.64 -55.21
CA HIS A 455 14.51 -23.75 -55.75
C HIS A 455 13.52 -23.70 -54.58
N ILE A 456 12.81 -22.58 -54.41
CA ILE A 456 11.69 -22.45 -53.48
C ILE A 456 10.46 -23.04 -54.19
N PRO A 457 9.84 -24.13 -53.71
CA PRO A 457 8.57 -24.58 -54.24
C PRO A 457 7.43 -23.67 -53.79
N GLU A 458 6.67 -23.20 -54.76
CA GLU A 458 5.49 -22.36 -54.62
C GLU A 458 4.38 -23.12 -53.89
N PHE A 459 4.05 -22.70 -52.67
CA PHE A 459 2.93 -23.24 -51.89
C PHE A 459 1.60 -22.71 -52.46
N LYS A 460 0.87 -23.56 -53.18
CA LYS A 460 -0.53 -23.31 -53.55
C LYS A 460 -1.40 -23.38 -52.29
N GLN A 461 -2.06 -22.27 -51.96
CA GLN A 461 -3.14 -22.25 -50.98
C GLN A 461 -4.31 -23.16 -51.45
N PRO A 462 -4.84 -24.05 -50.59
CA PRO A 462 -6.06 -24.78 -50.92
C PRO A 462 -7.27 -23.82 -50.87
N GLU A 463 -8.05 -23.82 -51.94
CA GLU A 463 -9.32 -23.09 -52.01
C GLU A 463 -10.30 -23.59 -50.93
N PRO A 464 -11.04 -22.68 -50.26
CA PRO A 464 -12.03 -23.07 -49.27
C PRO A 464 -13.21 -23.82 -49.92
N PRO A 465 -13.76 -24.86 -49.27
CA PRO A 465 -14.87 -25.62 -49.81
C PRO A 465 -16.13 -24.77 -49.91
N LYS A 466 -16.76 -24.82 -51.08
CA LYS A 466 -18.05 -24.18 -51.38
C LYS A 466 -19.13 -24.74 -50.45
N VAL A 467 -19.68 -23.88 -49.60
CA VAL A 467 -20.85 -24.15 -48.76
C VAL A 467 -22.07 -24.29 -49.67
N GLN A 468 -22.62 -25.51 -49.76
CA GLN A 468 -23.92 -25.77 -50.37
C GLN A 468 -25.01 -25.39 -49.37
N THR A 469 -25.85 -24.44 -49.75
CA THR A 469 -27.06 -24.07 -49.00
C THR A 469 -28.14 -25.13 -49.27
N PRO A 470 -28.73 -25.77 -48.24
CA PRO A 470 -29.88 -26.65 -48.46
C PRO A 470 -31.14 -25.83 -48.74
N VAL A 471 -31.78 -26.16 -49.87
CA VAL A 471 -33.11 -25.69 -50.25
C VAL A 471 -34.12 -26.32 -49.30
N VAL A 472 -34.73 -25.51 -48.43
CA VAL A 472 -35.86 -25.93 -47.58
C VAL A 472 -37.14 -25.79 -48.40
N VAL A 473 -37.75 -26.92 -48.71
CA VAL A 473 -39.09 -27.02 -49.31
C VAL A 473 -40.12 -26.84 -48.19
N VAL A 474 -40.87 -25.74 -48.22
CA VAL A 474 -42.00 -25.48 -47.32
C VAL A 474 -43.27 -26.10 -47.93
N PRO A 475 -44.07 -26.88 -47.18
CA PRO A 475 -45.35 -27.44 -47.66
C PRO A 475 -46.47 -26.38 -47.65
N PRO A 476 -47.52 -26.53 -48.49
CA PRO A 476 -48.54 -25.51 -48.66
C PRO A 476 -49.48 -25.44 -47.44
N GLU A 477 -49.57 -24.24 -46.88
CA GLU A 477 -50.48 -23.90 -45.78
C GLU A 477 -51.90 -23.61 -46.29
N LYS A 478 -52.85 -23.93 -45.42
CA LYS A 478 -54.29 -24.07 -45.62
C LYS A 478 -54.94 -22.71 -45.84
N VAL A 479 -55.71 -22.59 -46.92
CA VAL A 479 -56.48 -21.38 -47.28
C VAL A 479 -57.66 -21.21 -46.32
N GLU A 480 -57.67 -20.11 -45.56
CA GLU A 480 -58.86 -19.57 -44.88
C GLU A 480 -59.49 -18.43 -45.70
N PRO A 481 -60.82 -18.22 -45.59
CA PRO A 481 -61.58 -17.31 -46.44
C PRO A 481 -61.38 -15.82 -46.09
N PRO A 482 -61.61 -14.92 -47.07
CA PRO A 482 -61.22 -13.50 -46.97
C PRO A 482 -62.15 -12.70 -46.05
N GLY A 483 -61.56 -12.10 -45.02
CA GLY A 483 -62.14 -10.98 -44.27
C GLY A 483 -62.17 -9.69 -45.12
N PRO A 484 -62.92 -8.67 -44.66
CA PRO A 484 -63.30 -7.52 -45.46
C PRO A 484 -62.09 -6.69 -45.90
N LYS A 485 -62.10 -6.27 -47.16
CA LYS A 485 -61.13 -5.36 -47.79
C LYS A 485 -60.90 -4.13 -46.92
N GLU A 486 -59.77 -4.11 -46.22
CA GLU A 486 -59.13 -2.86 -45.82
C GLU A 486 -58.48 -2.21 -47.04
N GLU A 487 -58.75 -0.92 -47.15
CA GLU A 487 -58.21 0.00 -48.13
C GLU A 487 -56.68 0.03 -48.01
N PRO A 488 -55.92 -0.11 -49.11
CA PRO A 488 -54.49 -0.25 -49.04
C PRO A 488 -53.85 1.04 -48.51
N GLU A 489 -53.31 0.97 -47.30
CA GLU A 489 -52.39 2.00 -46.80
C GLU A 489 -51.23 2.17 -47.80
N PRO A 490 -50.79 3.41 -48.06
CA PRO A 490 -49.71 3.69 -48.99
C PRO A 490 -48.46 2.92 -48.57
N PRO A 491 -47.67 2.38 -49.52
CA PRO A 491 -46.50 1.58 -49.22
C PRO A 491 -45.53 2.40 -48.36
N VAL A 492 -45.39 2.02 -47.09
CA VAL A 492 -44.35 2.54 -46.21
C VAL A 492 -43.01 2.24 -46.89
N PRO A 493 -42.17 3.26 -47.17
CA PRO A 493 -40.88 3.06 -47.80
C PRO A 493 -40.07 2.05 -47.00
N LYS A 494 -39.77 0.89 -47.61
CA LYS A 494 -39.02 -0.20 -47.00
C LYS A 494 -37.54 0.15 -46.72
N ASP A 495 -37.15 1.37 -47.05
CA ASP A 495 -35.81 1.95 -46.87
C ASP A 495 -35.82 3.20 -45.95
N ALA A 496 -36.86 3.39 -45.14
CA ALA A 496 -36.78 4.40 -44.08
C ALA A 496 -35.65 3.99 -43.13
N PRO A 497 -34.59 4.80 -42.97
CA PRO A 497 -33.51 4.48 -42.04
C PRO A 497 -34.13 4.26 -40.66
N GLU A 498 -33.85 3.09 -40.10
CA GLU A 498 -34.24 2.73 -38.74
C GLU A 498 -33.99 3.95 -37.85
N PRO A 499 -35.01 4.45 -37.11
CA PRO A 499 -34.87 5.68 -36.34
C PRO A 499 -33.63 5.52 -35.45
N LEU A 500 -32.62 6.35 -35.71
CA LEU A 500 -31.34 6.31 -35.02
C LEU A 500 -31.66 6.26 -33.52
N THR A 501 -31.41 5.11 -32.90
CA THR A 501 -31.53 4.96 -31.45
C THR A 501 -30.78 6.14 -30.83
N PRO A 502 -31.40 6.89 -29.91
CA PRO A 502 -30.80 8.10 -29.36
C PRO A 502 -29.36 7.81 -28.98
N GLU A 503 -28.44 8.58 -29.58
CA GLU A 503 -27.01 8.40 -29.36
C GLU A 503 -26.77 8.39 -27.86
N SER A 504 -26.12 7.34 -27.38
CA SER A 504 -25.84 7.17 -25.97
C SER A 504 -25.14 8.43 -25.45
N PRO A 505 -25.54 9.00 -24.30
CA PRO A 505 -25.00 10.26 -23.78
C PRO A 505 -23.49 10.19 -23.46
N TRP A 506 -22.89 9.00 -23.50
CA TRP A 506 -21.49 8.76 -23.20
C TRP A 506 -20.62 8.88 -24.46
N ALA A 507 -19.72 9.87 -24.48
CA ALA A 507 -18.77 10.05 -25.57
C ALA A 507 -17.88 8.81 -25.73
N ARG A 508 -17.96 8.15 -26.88
CA ARG A 508 -17.08 7.02 -27.23
C ARG A 508 -15.68 7.54 -27.51
N LEU A 509 -14.70 7.10 -26.74
CA LEU A 509 -13.28 7.44 -26.93
C LEU A 509 -12.54 6.42 -27.84
N GLY A 510 -13.24 5.38 -28.28
CA GLY A 510 -12.72 4.29 -29.10
C GLY A 510 -13.61 3.05 -28.96
N PRO A 511 -13.26 1.93 -29.63
CA PRO A 511 -14.00 0.69 -29.52
C PRO A 511 -14.12 0.23 -28.05
N GLY A 512 -15.35 0.16 -27.54
CA GLY A 512 -15.66 -0.28 -26.18
C GLY A 512 -15.27 0.69 -25.05
N VAL A 513 -14.71 1.87 -25.34
CA VAL A 513 -14.31 2.85 -24.33
C VAL A 513 -15.32 3.99 -24.26
N HIS A 514 -15.92 4.18 -23.10
CA HIS A 514 -16.90 5.23 -22.83
C HIS A 514 -16.34 6.18 -21.78
N ARG A 515 -16.33 7.48 -22.10
CA ARG A 515 -16.12 8.52 -21.09
C ARG A 515 -17.44 8.73 -20.35
N LEU A 516 -17.42 8.54 -19.03
CA LEU A 516 -18.60 8.72 -18.19
C LEU A 516 -18.68 10.14 -17.63
N PHE A 517 -17.53 10.73 -17.30
CA PHE A 517 -17.44 12.10 -16.80
C PHE A 517 -16.50 12.91 -17.69
N ASP A 518 -17.00 14.04 -18.19
CA ASP A 518 -16.26 14.95 -19.07
C ASP A 518 -15.81 16.25 -18.38
N GLY A 519 -16.18 16.43 -17.11
CA GLY A 519 -15.87 17.62 -16.33
C GLY A 519 -16.89 18.77 -16.47
N ALA A 520 -17.95 18.61 -17.27
CA ALA A 520 -18.91 19.68 -17.51
C ALA A 520 -20.03 19.69 -16.46
N ASP A 521 -20.79 18.61 -16.37
CA ASP A 521 -21.95 18.50 -15.47
C ASP A 521 -22.20 17.04 -15.04
N LEU A 522 -23.28 16.83 -14.27
CA LEU A 522 -23.76 15.52 -13.84
C LEU A 522 -25.07 15.15 -14.52
N LYS A 523 -25.30 15.68 -15.73
CA LYS A 523 -26.42 15.27 -16.56
C LYS A 523 -26.27 13.77 -16.84
N ASP A 524 -27.35 13.03 -16.69
CA ASP A 524 -27.40 11.57 -16.83
C ASP A 524 -26.75 10.74 -15.71
N TRP A 525 -26.33 11.39 -14.60
CA TRP A 525 -25.87 10.71 -13.40
C TRP A 525 -26.97 10.65 -12.33
N ALA A 526 -27.20 9.46 -11.79
CA ALA A 526 -28.04 9.26 -10.60
C ALA A 526 -27.26 9.63 -9.34
N GLN A 527 -27.80 10.54 -8.52
CA GLN A 527 -27.09 11.11 -7.37
C GLN A 527 -27.78 10.77 -6.04
N ALA A 528 -26.97 10.44 -5.05
CA ALA A 528 -27.35 10.35 -3.64
C ALA A 528 -26.30 11.09 -2.79
N GLY A 529 -26.74 11.98 -1.91
CA GLY A 529 -25.86 12.84 -1.12
C GLY A 529 -25.46 14.14 -1.83
N ALA A 530 -24.42 14.80 -1.33
CA ALA A 530 -24.00 16.12 -1.82
C ALA A 530 -22.89 15.99 -2.88
N TRP A 531 -23.20 16.40 -4.11
CA TRP A 531 -22.30 16.38 -5.26
C TRP A 531 -22.30 17.72 -5.99
N GLU A 532 -21.14 18.13 -6.48
CA GLU A 532 -20.98 19.30 -7.34
C GLU A 532 -19.83 19.07 -8.32
N VAL A 533 -19.85 19.76 -9.46
CA VAL A 533 -18.71 19.85 -10.37
C VAL A 533 -17.95 21.12 -10.06
N ARG A 534 -16.65 21.02 -9.75
CA ARG A 534 -15.77 22.15 -9.41
C ARG A 534 -14.49 22.03 -10.20
N ASN A 535 -14.20 23.03 -11.03
CA ASN A 535 -12.98 23.10 -11.85
C ASN A 535 -12.77 21.83 -12.70
N GLY A 536 -13.82 21.33 -13.35
CA GLY A 536 -13.75 20.10 -14.16
C GLY A 536 -13.66 18.80 -13.36
N THR A 537 -13.75 18.87 -12.03
CA THR A 537 -13.63 17.72 -11.12
C THR A 537 -14.95 17.46 -10.42
N LEU A 538 -15.31 16.20 -10.25
CA LEU A 538 -16.48 15.80 -9.49
C LEU A 538 -16.16 15.77 -7.99
N VAL A 539 -16.86 16.59 -7.20
CA VAL A 539 -16.63 16.72 -5.75
C VAL A 539 -17.80 16.07 -5.01
N GLY A 540 -17.50 15.06 -4.20
CA GLY A 540 -18.46 14.45 -3.29
C GLY A 540 -18.22 14.87 -1.84
N ARG A 541 -19.29 15.08 -1.08
CA ARG A 541 -19.25 15.26 0.39
C ARG A 541 -20.25 14.35 1.09
N ALA A 542 -19.80 13.70 2.16
CA ALA A 542 -20.67 12.91 3.03
C ALA A 542 -20.27 13.05 4.49
N ALA A 543 -21.27 13.00 5.38
CA ALA A 543 -21.03 12.75 6.80
C ALA A 543 -20.54 11.31 7.03
N VAL A 544 -20.06 11.02 8.23
CA VAL A 544 -19.73 9.65 8.63
C VAL A 544 -21.03 8.82 8.65
N GLY A 545 -21.01 7.66 8.00
CA GLY A 545 -22.17 6.76 7.93
C GLY A 545 -22.65 6.54 6.50
N PRO A 546 -23.68 7.28 6.03
CA PRO A 546 -24.26 7.05 4.71
C PRO A 546 -23.26 7.36 3.58
N VAL A 547 -23.29 6.54 2.54
CA VAL A 547 -22.53 6.78 1.31
C VAL A 547 -23.25 7.85 0.51
N ALA A 548 -22.55 8.93 0.18
CA ALA A 548 -22.94 9.73 -0.98
C ALA A 548 -22.39 9.02 -2.22
N SER A 549 -23.23 8.76 -3.22
CA SER A 549 -22.86 8.07 -4.46
C SER A 549 -23.36 8.84 -5.68
N VAL A 550 -22.63 8.72 -6.77
CA VAL A 550 -23.02 9.23 -8.09
C VAL A 550 -22.70 8.14 -9.11
N VAL A 551 -23.74 7.70 -9.82
CA VAL A 551 -23.72 6.48 -10.64
C VAL A 551 -24.18 6.80 -12.06
N ALA A 552 -23.53 6.20 -13.04
CA ALA A 552 -23.81 6.35 -14.46
C ALA A 552 -23.54 5.04 -15.23
N GLY A 553 -23.94 5.04 -16.50
CA GLY A 553 -23.68 3.93 -17.42
C GLY A 553 -24.83 2.93 -17.56
N ASN A 554 -24.51 1.74 -18.06
CA ASN A 554 -25.51 0.73 -18.43
C ASN A 554 -25.64 -0.34 -17.32
N PRO A 555 -26.85 -0.61 -16.80
CA PRO A 555 -27.07 -1.67 -15.81
C PRO A 555 -26.78 -3.08 -16.33
N GLU A 556 -26.68 -3.28 -17.65
CA GLU A 556 -26.38 -4.58 -18.26
C GLU A 556 -24.88 -4.88 -18.36
N TRP A 557 -24.00 -3.98 -17.93
CA TRP A 557 -22.56 -4.24 -17.96
C TRP A 557 -22.15 -5.32 -16.96
N ALA A 558 -21.51 -6.38 -17.46
CA ALA A 558 -21.03 -7.51 -16.66
C ALA A 558 -19.49 -7.51 -16.53
N ASP A 559 -18.80 -7.38 -17.67
CA ASP A 559 -17.34 -7.45 -17.77
C ASP A 559 -16.77 -6.15 -18.35
N TYR A 560 -15.90 -5.51 -17.59
CA TYR A 560 -15.36 -4.19 -17.92
C TYR A 560 -14.20 -3.79 -17.03
N THR A 561 -13.49 -2.76 -17.47
CA THR A 561 -12.49 -2.05 -16.70
C THR A 561 -12.99 -0.64 -16.41
N LEU A 562 -13.21 -0.31 -15.14
CA LEU A 562 -13.49 1.05 -14.66
C LEU A 562 -12.17 1.75 -14.33
N HIS A 563 -11.98 2.95 -14.86
CA HIS A 563 -10.82 3.78 -14.59
C HIS A 563 -11.27 5.13 -14.05
N ALA A 564 -10.64 5.61 -12.97
CA ALA A 564 -10.89 6.91 -12.39
C ALA A 564 -9.64 7.48 -11.73
N ARG A 565 -9.50 8.80 -11.76
CA ARG A 565 -8.57 9.53 -10.89
C ARG A 565 -9.32 10.00 -9.66
N CYS A 566 -8.71 9.84 -8.48
CA CYS A 566 -9.38 10.21 -7.23
C CYS A 566 -8.41 10.73 -6.17
N ARG A 567 -8.92 11.56 -5.26
CA ARG A 567 -8.20 12.02 -4.08
C ARG A 567 -9.13 12.33 -2.92
N ILE A 568 -8.64 12.13 -1.70
CA ILE A 568 -9.29 12.65 -0.49
C ILE A 568 -8.86 14.10 -0.30
N VAL A 569 -9.83 15.00 -0.10
CA VAL A 569 -9.57 16.42 0.10
C VAL A 569 -9.68 16.76 1.58
N ARG A 570 -8.60 17.32 2.14
CA ARG A 570 -8.56 17.76 3.54
C ARG A 570 -7.78 19.04 3.74
N ALA A 571 -8.27 19.86 4.68
CA ALA A 571 -7.53 21.00 5.21
C ALA A 571 -6.48 20.58 6.25
N ASP A 572 -6.75 19.52 7.03
CA ASP A 572 -5.85 19.01 8.06
C ASP A 572 -5.16 17.69 7.65
N ARG A 573 -4.14 17.28 8.43
CA ARG A 573 -3.43 16.00 8.25
C ARG A 573 -3.87 14.93 9.26
N VAL A 574 -5.01 15.11 9.93
CA VAL A 574 -5.40 14.26 11.06
C VAL A 574 -6.24 13.11 10.57
N THR A 575 -5.71 11.88 10.50
CA THR A 575 -6.47 10.68 10.10
C THR A 575 -7.78 10.56 10.89
N ARG A 576 -8.88 10.28 10.20
CA ARG A 576 -10.20 10.06 10.80
C ARG A 576 -10.71 8.73 10.31
N GLU A 577 -11.16 7.90 11.23
CA GLU A 577 -11.85 6.65 10.90
C GLU A 577 -13.18 6.98 10.21
N GLY A 578 -13.59 6.13 9.28
CA GLY A 578 -14.86 6.32 8.58
C GLY A 578 -14.79 7.18 7.31
N GLU A 579 -13.60 7.69 6.94
CA GLU A 579 -13.42 8.46 5.70
C GLU A 579 -12.91 7.59 4.56
N TYR A 580 -13.70 7.53 3.48
CA TYR A 580 -13.40 6.72 2.32
C TYR A 580 -13.87 7.43 1.05
N TYR A 581 -13.14 7.25 -0.04
CA TYR A 581 -13.74 7.29 -1.37
C TYR A 581 -13.93 5.85 -1.88
N LEU A 582 -14.92 5.68 -2.75
CA LEU A 582 -15.36 4.40 -3.26
C LEU A 582 -15.38 4.45 -4.79
N LEU A 583 -14.89 3.39 -5.43
CA LEU A 583 -15.25 3.05 -6.79
C LEU A 583 -16.35 2.00 -6.74
N ILE A 584 -17.49 2.31 -7.37
CA ILE A 584 -18.70 1.50 -7.35
C ILE A 584 -18.77 0.70 -8.65
N VAL A 585 -18.97 -0.61 -8.53
CA VAL A 585 -19.11 -1.54 -9.66
C VAL A 585 -20.32 -2.44 -9.44
N ARG A 586 -20.95 -2.84 -10.54
CA ARG A 586 -22.20 -3.63 -10.57
C ARG A 586 -23.30 -3.03 -9.69
N TYR A 587 -23.50 -1.72 -9.82
CA TYR A 587 -24.56 -1.03 -9.10
C TYR A 587 -25.93 -1.41 -9.63
N GLN A 588 -26.79 -1.90 -8.74
CA GLN A 588 -28.21 -2.15 -9.04
C GLN A 588 -29.09 -1.10 -8.37
N ASP A 589 -28.83 -0.82 -7.09
CA ASP A 589 -29.56 0.16 -6.28
C ASP A 589 -28.69 0.63 -5.09
N PRO A 590 -29.11 1.67 -4.32
CA PRO A 590 -28.32 2.19 -3.21
C PRO A 590 -28.01 1.19 -2.10
N GLY A 591 -28.76 0.07 -2.03
CA GLY A 591 -28.55 -1.01 -1.09
C GLY A 591 -27.71 -2.17 -1.62
N ASN A 592 -27.55 -2.29 -2.94
CA ASN A 592 -26.95 -3.47 -3.60
C ASN A 592 -25.94 -3.07 -4.69
N PHE A 593 -24.64 -3.14 -4.34
CA PHE A 593 -23.52 -2.89 -5.26
C PHE A 593 -22.19 -3.42 -4.69
N TYR A 594 -21.20 -3.65 -5.55
CA TYR A 594 -19.81 -3.87 -5.12
C TYR A 594 -19.05 -2.55 -5.07
N CYS A 595 -18.06 -2.46 -4.19
CA CYS A 595 -17.18 -1.32 -4.16
C CYS A 595 -15.74 -1.68 -3.77
N VAL A 596 -14.81 -0.88 -4.28
CA VAL A 596 -13.45 -0.77 -3.77
C VAL A 596 -13.38 0.52 -2.97
N ARG A 597 -13.08 0.41 -1.67
CA ARG A 597 -12.94 1.53 -0.74
C ARG A 597 -11.48 1.80 -0.48
N PHE A 598 -11.13 3.07 -0.40
CA PHE A 598 -9.78 3.49 -0.11
C PHE A 598 -9.76 4.27 1.21
N PRO A 599 -9.56 3.59 2.35
CA PRO A 599 -9.17 4.26 3.57
C PRO A 599 -7.82 4.94 3.43
N ILE A 600 -7.57 5.83 4.39
CA ILE A 600 -6.38 6.67 4.45
C ILE A 600 -5.09 5.87 4.71
N GLU A 601 -5.18 4.62 5.17
CA GLU A 601 -4.03 3.86 5.67
C GLU A 601 -3.18 3.17 4.59
N GLY A 602 -3.32 3.56 3.31
CA GLY A 602 -2.58 2.90 2.22
C GLY A 602 -3.05 1.46 1.97
N ILE A 603 -4.24 1.14 2.44
CA ILE A 603 -4.94 -0.11 2.20
C ILE A 603 -6.19 0.22 1.38
N TYR A 604 -6.66 -0.74 0.61
CA TYR A 604 -8.01 -0.70 0.06
C TYR A 604 -8.79 -1.92 0.54
N GLU A 605 -10.09 -1.73 0.70
CA GLU A 605 -11.04 -2.74 1.12
C GLU A 605 -11.96 -3.00 -0.06
N ILE A 606 -12.19 -4.27 -0.37
CA ILE A 606 -13.19 -4.68 -1.33
C ILE A 606 -14.34 -5.25 -0.53
N GLY A 607 -15.53 -4.80 -0.88
CA GLY A 607 -16.71 -5.35 -0.27
C GLY A 607 -17.93 -5.10 -1.12
N TYR A 608 -19.06 -5.44 -0.55
CA TYR A 608 -20.35 -5.23 -1.17
C TYR A 608 -21.30 -4.62 -0.17
N TYR A 609 -22.21 -3.82 -0.69
CA TYR A 609 -23.40 -3.41 -0.01
C TYR A 609 -24.51 -4.40 -0.33
N ARG A 610 -25.18 -4.90 0.71
CA ARG A 610 -26.43 -5.66 0.60
C ARG A 610 -27.41 -5.12 1.61
N ASN A 611 -28.56 -4.67 1.12
CA ASN A 611 -29.56 -3.95 1.92
C ASN A 611 -28.95 -2.75 2.70
N GLY A 612 -28.04 -2.01 2.05
CA GLY A 612 -27.41 -0.81 2.62
C GLY A 612 -26.36 -1.10 3.69
N ARG A 613 -26.03 -2.38 3.95
CA ARG A 613 -24.97 -2.77 4.87
C ARG A 613 -23.75 -3.24 4.11
N PHE A 614 -22.59 -2.70 4.48
CA PHE A 614 -21.32 -3.13 3.94
C PHE A 614 -20.86 -4.45 4.53
N GLN A 615 -20.33 -5.31 3.67
CA GLN A 615 -19.65 -6.54 4.03
C GLN A 615 -18.32 -6.61 3.29
N GLU A 616 -17.22 -6.73 4.04
CA GLU A 616 -15.87 -6.89 3.49
C GLU A 616 -15.73 -8.28 2.85
N VAL A 617 -15.23 -8.30 1.62
CA VAL A 617 -14.83 -9.50 0.87
C VAL A 617 -13.32 -9.72 1.00
N GLY A 618 -12.56 -8.64 0.97
CA GLY A 618 -11.10 -8.71 1.11
C GLY A 618 -10.49 -7.33 1.32
N ARG A 619 -9.18 -7.34 1.59
CA ARG A 619 -8.39 -6.13 1.79
C ARG A 619 -6.97 -6.36 1.30
N ALA A 620 -6.33 -5.33 0.77
CA ALA A 620 -4.91 -5.39 0.47
C ALA A 620 -4.22 -4.05 0.68
N ARG A 621 -2.89 -4.09 0.75
CA ARG A 621 -2.03 -2.90 0.79
C ARG A 621 -1.65 -2.55 -0.64
N HIS A 622 -1.73 -1.28 -1.00
CA HIS A 622 -1.26 -0.80 -2.30
C HIS A 622 0.11 -0.10 -2.22
N GLY A 623 0.79 -0.18 -1.06
CA GLY A 623 2.19 0.25 -0.86
C GLY A 623 2.43 1.77 -0.88
N LEU A 624 1.54 2.55 -1.49
CA LEU A 624 1.79 3.98 -1.73
C LEU A 624 1.46 4.89 -0.55
N GLY A 625 0.79 4.38 0.48
CA GLY A 625 0.32 5.16 1.64
C GLY A 625 -0.63 6.27 1.18
N SER A 626 -1.93 6.16 1.43
CA SER A 626 -2.86 7.17 0.92
C SER A 626 -2.49 8.55 1.49
N ARG A 627 -1.92 9.42 0.64
CA ARG A 627 -1.56 10.77 1.03
C ARG A 627 -2.76 11.64 0.73
N PHE A 628 -3.25 12.35 1.75
CA PHE A 628 -4.30 13.35 1.55
C PHE A 628 -3.89 14.34 0.46
N ASN A 629 -4.88 14.80 -0.29
CA ASN A 629 -4.70 15.78 -1.36
C ASN A 629 -3.79 15.30 -2.52
N GLN A 630 -3.44 14.01 -2.58
CA GLN A 630 -2.72 13.41 -3.70
C GLN A 630 -3.71 12.69 -4.62
N TRP A 631 -3.56 12.93 -5.93
CA TRP A 631 -4.29 12.19 -6.96
C TRP A 631 -3.71 10.79 -7.13
N HIS A 632 -4.60 9.81 -7.20
CA HIS A 632 -4.30 8.43 -7.55
C HIS A 632 -5.07 8.03 -8.80
N GLU A 633 -4.41 7.32 -9.72
CA GLU A 633 -5.06 6.66 -10.85
C GLU A 633 -5.44 5.25 -10.44
N ILE A 634 -6.72 4.91 -10.57
CA ILE A 634 -7.22 3.62 -10.11
C ILE A 634 -7.96 2.94 -11.24
N GLU A 635 -7.61 1.68 -11.44
CA GLU A 635 -8.25 0.78 -12.38
C GLU A 635 -8.87 -0.40 -11.63
N VAL A 636 -10.16 -0.65 -11.88
CA VAL A 636 -10.92 -1.78 -11.35
C VAL A 636 -11.38 -2.64 -12.53
N GLY A 637 -10.78 -3.81 -12.68
CA GLY A 637 -11.14 -4.78 -13.72
C GLY A 637 -12.12 -5.83 -13.19
N ILE A 638 -13.22 -6.03 -13.90
CA ILE A 638 -14.27 -7.01 -13.61
C ILE A 638 -14.33 -8.01 -14.77
N ARG A 639 -14.15 -9.30 -14.46
CA ARG A 639 -14.24 -10.42 -15.42
C ARG A 639 -14.93 -11.63 -14.79
N GLY A 640 -16.15 -11.94 -15.21
CA GLY A 640 -16.98 -12.99 -14.62
C GLY A 640 -17.19 -12.73 -13.12
N GLU A 641 -16.73 -13.63 -12.27
CA GLU A 641 -16.79 -13.43 -10.82
C GLU A 641 -15.50 -12.82 -10.25
N GLN A 642 -14.56 -12.35 -11.07
CA GLN A 642 -13.27 -11.85 -10.60
C GLN A 642 -13.22 -10.33 -10.62
N LEU A 643 -12.79 -9.74 -9.50
CA LEU A 643 -12.41 -8.34 -9.39
C LEU A 643 -10.89 -8.22 -9.29
N SER A 644 -10.32 -7.23 -9.94
CA SER A 644 -8.89 -6.87 -9.83
C SER A 644 -8.74 -5.35 -9.65
N VAL A 645 -7.70 -4.93 -8.92
CA VAL A 645 -7.44 -3.51 -8.62
C VAL A 645 -5.98 -3.16 -8.92
N VAL A 646 -5.78 -2.10 -9.68
CA VAL A 646 -4.49 -1.47 -9.95
C VAL A 646 -4.54 -0.04 -9.42
N VAL A 647 -3.52 0.37 -8.67
CA VAL A 647 -3.40 1.73 -8.14
C VAL A 647 -2.08 2.32 -8.60
N ASP A 648 -2.14 3.45 -9.30
CA ASP A 648 -0.99 4.15 -9.90
C ASP A 648 -0.13 3.21 -10.74
N ASN A 649 -0.77 2.42 -11.62
CA ASN A 649 -0.16 1.36 -12.45
C ASN A 649 0.52 0.21 -11.69
N ILE A 650 0.48 0.21 -10.35
CA ILE A 650 0.98 -0.89 -9.54
C ILE A 650 -0.15 -1.89 -9.35
N ARG A 651 0.03 -3.09 -9.93
CA ARG A 651 -0.87 -4.21 -9.68
C ARG A 651 -0.74 -4.58 -8.22
N THR A 652 -1.80 -4.30 -7.48
CA THR A 652 -1.83 -4.61 -6.07
C THR A 652 -1.76 -6.14 -5.94
N GLY A 653 -0.77 -6.68 -5.22
CA GLY A 653 -0.43 -8.11 -5.22
C GLY A 653 -1.48 -9.04 -4.61
N ALA A 654 -2.74 -8.65 -4.63
CA ALA A 654 -3.85 -9.46 -4.17
C ALA A 654 -4.43 -10.31 -5.31
N PRO A 655 -4.84 -11.55 -5.01
CA PRO A 655 -5.50 -12.40 -5.99
C PRO A 655 -6.81 -11.76 -6.47
N PRO A 656 -7.31 -12.13 -7.66
CA PRO A 656 -8.64 -11.71 -8.07
C PRO A 656 -9.68 -12.14 -7.02
N TRP A 657 -10.48 -11.20 -6.53
CA TRP A 657 -11.48 -11.50 -5.51
C TRP A 657 -12.74 -12.05 -6.16
N SER A 658 -13.32 -13.08 -5.55
CA SER A 658 -14.59 -13.67 -5.99
C SER A 658 -15.76 -12.77 -5.61
N LEU A 659 -16.50 -12.32 -6.62
CA LEU A 659 -17.76 -11.60 -6.53
C LEU A 659 -18.90 -12.62 -6.62
N ARG A 660 -19.78 -12.65 -5.61
CA ARG A 660 -20.97 -13.51 -5.58
C ARG A 660 -22.26 -12.72 -5.36
N GLY A 661 -23.20 -12.83 -6.29
CA GLY A 661 -24.57 -12.37 -6.12
C GLY A 661 -25.00 -11.18 -6.99
N LEU A 662 -24.05 -10.39 -7.51
CA LEU A 662 -24.34 -9.38 -8.55
C LEU A 662 -23.48 -9.69 -9.77
N ASP A 663 -24.12 -9.98 -10.89
CA ASP A 663 -23.51 -10.37 -12.18
C ASP A 663 -23.35 -9.17 -13.12
N ARG A 664 -24.22 -8.18 -13.01
CA ARG A 664 -24.22 -6.96 -13.82
C ARG A 664 -24.66 -5.73 -13.02
N GLY A 665 -24.32 -4.56 -13.53
CA GLY A 665 -24.82 -3.29 -13.02
C GLY A 665 -24.01 -2.10 -13.51
N ALA A 666 -24.54 -0.92 -13.23
CA ALA A 666 -23.91 0.36 -13.56
C ALA A 666 -22.62 0.58 -12.75
N VAL A 667 -21.92 1.68 -13.02
CA VAL A 667 -20.67 2.05 -12.32
C VAL A 667 -20.78 3.44 -11.74
N GLY A 668 -19.96 3.74 -10.75
CA GLY A 668 -19.98 5.07 -10.16
C GLY A 668 -18.83 5.33 -9.21
N VAL A 669 -18.97 6.44 -8.51
CA VAL A 669 -18.04 6.83 -7.44
C VAL A 669 -18.84 7.20 -6.20
N GLY A 670 -18.20 7.11 -5.03
CA GLY A 670 -18.85 7.41 -3.77
C GLY A 670 -17.89 7.99 -2.74
N VAL A 671 -18.44 8.62 -1.71
CA VAL A 671 -17.69 9.13 -0.57
C VAL A 671 -18.44 8.85 0.74
N THR A 672 -17.69 8.67 1.82
CA THR A 672 -18.21 8.56 3.19
C THR A 672 -17.30 9.33 4.12
N GLY A 673 -17.85 10.01 5.12
CA GLY A 673 -17.10 10.62 6.22
C GLY A 673 -16.30 11.89 5.91
N GLY A 674 -16.21 12.33 4.66
CA GLY A 674 -15.39 13.49 4.30
C GLY A 674 -15.69 14.04 2.91
N GLN A 675 -14.66 14.62 2.29
CA GLN A 675 -14.70 15.14 0.92
C GLN A 675 -13.72 14.35 0.05
N ALA A 676 -14.17 13.99 -1.15
CA ALA A 676 -13.34 13.39 -2.18
C ALA A 676 -13.57 14.08 -3.52
N GLU A 677 -12.55 14.01 -4.37
CA GLU A 677 -12.55 14.56 -5.71
C GLU A 677 -12.25 13.45 -6.72
N PHE A 678 -12.98 13.45 -7.84
CA PHE A 678 -12.89 12.45 -8.90
C PHE A 678 -12.76 13.11 -10.27
N ASP A 679 -11.92 12.53 -11.13
CA ASP A 679 -11.64 13.02 -12.47
C ASP A 679 -11.41 11.83 -13.44
N ASN A 680 -11.51 12.07 -14.74
CA ASN A 680 -11.22 11.11 -15.81
C ASN A 680 -11.91 9.74 -15.60
N ILE A 681 -13.21 9.77 -15.26
CA ILE A 681 -14.01 8.56 -15.05
C ILE A 681 -14.40 8.00 -16.42
N ARG A 682 -13.89 6.82 -16.72
CA ARG A 682 -14.10 6.12 -17.99
C ARG A 682 -14.22 4.63 -17.77
N ILE A 683 -14.89 3.96 -18.69
CA ILE A 683 -15.07 2.51 -18.66
C ILE A 683 -14.66 1.92 -20.01
N ARG A 684 -14.01 0.77 -19.98
CA ARG A 684 -13.77 -0.08 -21.14
C ARG A 684 -14.57 -1.36 -20.98
N VAL A 685 -15.60 -1.56 -21.80
CA VAL A 685 -16.42 -2.78 -21.80
C VAL A 685 -15.69 -3.85 -22.60
N GLU A 686 -15.51 -5.03 -22.00
CA GLU A 686 -14.96 -6.20 -22.70
C GLU A 686 -16.12 -6.85 -23.49
N ARG A 687 -15.89 -7.14 -24.78
CA ARG A 687 -16.90 -7.73 -25.67
C ARG A 687 -16.71 -9.22 -25.81
#